data_AF-A0A3A5W2D5-F1
#
_entry.id   AF-A0A3A5W2D5-F1
#
_cell.length_a   1.000
_cell.length_b   1.000
_cell.length_c   1.000
_cell.angle_alpha   90.00
_cell.angle_beta   90.00
_cell.angle_gamma   90.00
#
_symmetry.space_group_name_H-M   'P 1'
#
loop_
_entity.id
_entity.type
_entity.pdbx_description
1 polymer ?
#
loop_
_entity_poly.entity_id
_entity_poly.type
_entity_poly.pdbx_seq_one_letter_code
_entity_poly.pdbx_strand_id
1 'polypeptide(L)'
;MSEDCEITGFSPQQIARWPNVHKQLCGQLELPSISDVSEEVTLNIDEGIQAMLKTEGPNPKHLKARAGLFKHLKRTLEHRFKNATLQQFGSSQSGLSLQAGDLDLCLQFEGPIPAKALKQINRLLKQHDMEDIVMLARAKVPIIKFKDERTKIPVDISINNTLALHNTELLKRYSACDERIRHLVLAVKHWALRRDIGDAASGSFSSYAWTLLAIQALQRTQPPVAPVLQAGNERTMMEVEGTTYDLTMMEVNEAIPTKKNDQSIGELFIDFIFQYATAWPFQDHVISIRSGDHITRKSKRWKYATPRAEKAVTMEKRTRLGQHSLPVEDPFDLNHDLSRVLRPSGAMDIQEEFLKACLAIASGNRWSDIVNAKHPERFTPVEEFDLFADLRQKSAVEVATLVKENTTELEALDERLTALIDERKLNIRMSKRLRGTIEETSDLRKELKSIIRGLRPRSKQMDELQKQRDDINQRIGIPLYRINELMKDVYEQLTGEIDVFQVPSLRREEDQFAWFFELQAMHEQATIAQESHQAFIALLKEQKEAVRALKENEKEQLKHKTELIESEPMLKDLDLNFSDAMQFDKKAHKLMKVIDQRRTEVRRLRREKGRLEAWVRISSNPNPRGHARKGNKSGGKKRTKSGSADWKPRNNGPRPEDVQKRAAEGGTLSLSDLDVLLNSGGFKSVTKGQTTAKSTRRQERKKKANARNLTPHRGARSQSKKGRKD
;
A
#
# COMPACT_ATOMS: atom_id res chain seq x y z
N MET A 1 2.25 -58.25 5.16
CA MET A 1 2.26 -57.88 6.59
C MET A 1 2.86 -56.50 6.64
N SER A 2 2.16 -55.49 7.17
CA SER A 2 2.74 -54.14 7.25
C SER A 2 4.00 -54.21 8.11
N GLU A 3 5.10 -53.64 7.65
CA GLU A 3 6.36 -53.51 8.42
C GLU A 3 6.27 -52.42 9.51
N ASP A 4 5.06 -51.95 9.82
CA ASP A 4 4.81 -50.88 10.77
C ASP A 4 4.89 -51.40 12.22
N CYS A 5 5.42 -50.58 13.13
CA CYS A 5 5.53 -50.94 14.53
C CYS A 5 4.15 -51.12 15.18
N GLU A 6 3.91 -52.24 15.85
CA GLU A 6 2.64 -52.55 16.52
C GLU A 6 2.30 -51.58 17.66
N ILE A 7 3.29 -50.98 18.30
CA ILE A 7 3.11 -50.08 19.46
C ILE A 7 2.74 -48.65 19.00
N THR A 8 3.48 -48.09 18.05
CA THR A 8 3.31 -46.69 17.63
C THR A 8 2.60 -46.53 16.29
N GLY A 9 2.46 -47.60 15.50
CA GLY A 9 1.97 -47.56 14.13
C GLY A 9 2.93 -46.88 13.15
N PHE A 10 4.21 -46.72 13.52
CA PHE A 10 5.19 -46.01 12.69
C PHE A 10 5.78 -46.93 11.64
N SER A 11 5.92 -46.42 10.42
CA SER A 11 6.64 -47.12 9.36
C SER A 11 8.16 -47.10 9.61
N PRO A 12 8.95 -48.00 9.00
CA PRO A 12 10.41 -48.02 9.14
C PRO A 12 11.07 -46.66 8.82
N GLN A 13 10.52 -45.92 7.84
CA GLN A 13 10.98 -44.59 7.47
C GLN A 13 10.71 -43.54 8.56
N GLN A 14 9.58 -43.64 9.26
CA GLN A 14 9.21 -42.75 10.36
C GLN A 14 10.06 -43.05 11.61
N ILE A 15 10.34 -44.33 11.88
CA ILE A 15 11.26 -44.74 12.95
C ILE A 15 12.66 -44.21 12.68
N ALA A 16 13.16 -44.31 11.44
CA ALA A 16 14.46 -43.76 11.06
C ALA A 16 14.53 -42.23 11.21
N ARG A 17 13.41 -41.52 11.04
CA ARG A 17 13.35 -40.06 11.20
C ARG A 17 13.28 -39.61 12.67
N TRP A 18 12.51 -40.31 13.49
CA TRP A 18 12.29 -39.98 14.92
C TRP A 18 12.63 -41.16 15.86
N PRO A 19 13.89 -41.61 15.88
CA PRO A 19 14.27 -42.80 16.63
C PRO A 19 14.12 -42.61 18.15
N ASN A 20 14.41 -41.41 18.68
CA ASN A 20 14.34 -41.18 20.12
C ASN A 20 12.90 -40.97 20.59
N VAL A 21 12.07 -40.24 19.82
CA VAL A 21 10.64 -40.14 20.11
C VAL A 21 9.98 -41.52 20.06
N HIS A 22 10.32 -42.34 19.07
CA HIS A 22 9.81 -43.70 18.98
C HIS A 22 10.19 -44.53 20.22
N LYS A 23 11.45 -44.54 20.63
CA LYS A 23 11.90 -45.22 21.86
C LYS A 23 11.19 -44.69 23.10
N GLN A 24 10.98 -43.37 23.20
CA GLN A 24 10.25 -42.76 24.31
C GLN A 24 8.78 -43.22 24.35
N LEU A 25 8.09 -43.24 23.20
CA LEU A 25 6.70 -43.70 23.11
C LEU A 25 6.56 -45.20 23.43
N CYS A 26 7.58 -46.00 23.13
CA CYS A 26 7.64 -47.42 23.49
C CYS A 26 8.06 -47.68 24.95
N GLY A 27 8.40 -46.64 25.73
CA GLY A 27 8.90 -46.78 27.09
C GLY A 27 10.31 -47.38 27.19
N GLN A 28 11.09 -47.30 26.11
CA GLN A 28 12.44 -47.89 25.99
C GLN A 28 13.57 -46.85 26.09
N LEU A 29 13.23 -45.56 26.29
CA LEU A 29 14.21 -44.49 26.43
C LEU A 29 14.28 -44.03 27.89
N GLU A 30 15.41 -44.28 28.54
CA GLU A 30 15.75 -43.64 29.80
C GLU A 30 16.42 -42.30 29.50
N LEU A 31 15.88 -41.22 30.09
CA LEU A 31 16.41 -39.89 29.91
C LEU A 31 17.40 -39.56 31.05
N PRO A 32 18.54 -38.92 30.73
CA PRO A 32 19.53 -38.55 31.72
C PRO A 32 18.98 -37.48 32.66
N SER A 33 19.54 -37.42 33.87
CA SER A 33 19.35 -36.33 34.81
C SER A 33 20.35 -35.22 34.53
N ILE A 34 20.03 -34.00 34.95
CA ILE A 34 20.97 -32.87 34.83
C ILE A 34 22.25 -33.10 35.64
N SER A 35 22.17 -33.90 36.70
CA SER A 35 23.31 -34.30 37.52
C SER A 35 24.32 -35.20 36.79
N ASP A 36 23.92 -35.80 35.65
CA ASP A 36 24.80 -36.67 34.86
C ASP A 36 25.73 -35.86 33.93
N VAL A 37 25.53 -34.54 33.83
CA VAL A 37 26.33 -33.66 32.97
C VAL A 37 27.60 -33.25 33.69
N SER A 38 28.76 -33.53 33.09
CA SER A 38 30.04 -33.15 33.68
C SER A 38 30.32 -31.64 33.52
N GLU A 39 31.13 -31.10 34.44
CA GLU A 39 31.57 -29.70 34.39
C GLU A 39 32.34 -29.39 33.08
N GLU A 40 33.10 -30.34 32.55
CA GLU A 40 33.85 -30.20 31.29
C GLU A 40 32.92 -29.94 30.09
N VAL A 41 31.77 -30.62 30.06
CA VAL A 41 30.76 -30.46 29.00
C VAL A 41 30.11 -29.09 29.10
N THR A 42 29.78 -28.68 30.32
CA THR A 42 29.22 -27.36 30.61
C THR A 42 30.15 -26.25 30.14
N LEU A 43 31.44 -26.36 30.45
CA LEU A 43 32.45 -25.41 29.99
C LEU A 43 32.59 -25.43 28.47
N ASN A 44 32.57 -26.60 27.83
CA ASN A 44 32.65 -26.69 26.37
C ASN A 44 31.46 -26.02 25.68
N ILE A 45 30.25 -26.19 26.23
CA ILE A 45 29.04 -25.54 25.71
C ILE A 45 29.13 -24.02 25.90
N ASP A 46 29.59 -23.56 27.06
CA ASP A 46 29.80 -22.13 27.33
C ASP A 46 30.76 -21.49 26.32
N GLU A 47 31.95 -22.07 26.14
CA GLU A 47 32.93 -21.61 25.14
C GLU A 47 32.39 -21.64 23.71
N GLY A 48 31.65 -22.70 23.36
CA GLY A 48 31.01 -22.85 22.07
C GLY A 48 29.97 -21.77 21.78
N ILE A 49 29.13 -21.45 22.76
CA ILE A 49 28.16 -20.36 22.67
C ILE A 49 28.88 -19.02 22.52
N GLN A 50 29.91 -18.75 23.32
CA GLN A 50 30.69 -17.51 23.22
C GLN A 50 31.38 -17.35 21.86
N ALA A 51 31.92 -18.43 21.29
CA ALA A 51 32.50 -18.43 19.95
C ALA A 51 31.44 -18.18 18.87
N MET A 52 30.26 -18.78 19.00
CA MET A 52 29.11 -18.55 18.11
C MET A 52 28.64 -17.09 18.18
N LEU A 53 28.54 -16.49 19.36
CA LEU A 53 28.14 -15.09 19.52
C LEU A 53 29.13 -14.12 18.86
N LYS A 54 30.43 -14.44 18.81
CA LYS A 54 31.44 -13.64 18.11
C LYS A 54 31.34 -13.76 16.58
N THR A 55 30.97 -14.93 16.08
CA THR A 55 30.95 -15.24 14.64
C THR A 55 29.61 -14.89 13.98
N GLU A 56 28.49 -15.30 14.59
CA GLU A 56 27.13 -15.11 14.06
C GLU A 56 26.35 -13.97 14.74
N GLY A 57 26.98 -13.29 15.71
CA GLY A 57 26.43 -12.10 16.33
C GLY A 57 26.34 -10.90 15.36
N PRO A 58 25.69 -9.81 15.79
CA PRO A 58 25.45 -8.65 14.94
C PRO A 58 26.76 -7.93 14.56
N ASN A 59 27.24 -8.15 13.33
CA ASN A 59 28.40 -7.47 12.77
C ASN A 59 28.10 -5.98 12.46
N PRO A 60 28.96 -5.02 12.87
CA PRO A 60 28.78 -3.59 12.60
C PRO A 60 28.55 -3.23 11.12
N LYS A 61 29.18 -3.95 10.19
CA LYS A 61 29.00 -3.75 8.73
C LYS A 61 27.57 -4.09 8.30
N HIS A 62 27.04 -5.23 8.75
CA HIS A 62 25.67 -5.66 8.47
C HIS A 62 24.64 -4.74 9.13
N LEU A 63 24.86 -4.33 10.39
CA LEU A 63 24.00 -3.36 11.07
C LEU A 63 23.90 -2.03 10.31
N LYS A 64 25.04 -1.52 9.82
CA LYS A 64 25.07 -0.30 9.00
C LYS A 64 24.32 -0.47 7.67
N ALA A 65 24.44 -1.64 7.03
CA ALA A 65 23.72 -1.95 5.80
C ALA A 65 22.19 -1.99 6.05
N ARG A 66 21.74 -2.69 7.11
CA ARG A 66 20.33 -2.73 7.54
C ARG A 66 19.78 -1.34 7.86
N ALA A 67 20.50 -0.54 8.64
CA ALA A 67 20.09 0.83 8.97
C ALA A 67 19.99 1.72 7.73
N GLY A 68 20.91 1.57 6.77
CA GLY A 68 20.86 2.26 5.48
C GLY A 68 19.64 1.87 4.64
N LEU A 69 19.36 0.57 4.55
CA LEU A 69 18.19 0.03 3.85
C LEU A 69 16.88 0.50 4.48
N PHE A 70 16.77 0.44 5.82
CA PHE A 70 15.62 0.96 6.54
C PHE A 70 15.40 2.45 6.25
N LYS A 71 16.45 3.29 6.34
CA LYS A 71 16.34 4.72 6.06
C LYS A 71 15.88 5.00 4.63
N HIS A 72 16.35 4.20 3.68
CA HIS A 72 15.92 4.27 2.29
C HIS A 72 14.43 3.93 2.14
N LEU A 73 14.01 2.77 2.65
CA LEU A 73 12.62 2.31 2.58
C LEU A 73 11.66 3.28 3.30
N LYS A 74 12.06 3.76 4.49
CA LYS A 74 11.32 4.76 5.26
C LYS A 74 11.07 6.01 4.43
N ARG A 75 12.12 6.60 3.86
CA ARG A 75 11.98 7.78 3.00
C ARG A 75 11.09 7.53 1.79
N THR A 76 11.24 6.37 1.14
CA THR A 76 10.47 6.03 -0.07
C THR A 76 8.99 5.84 0.23
N LEU A 77 8.65 5.09 1.28
CA LEU A 77 7.27 4.77 1.65
C LEU A 77 6.55 5.95 2.28
N GLU A 78 7.16 6.67 3.21
CA GLU A 78 6.54 7.85 3.86
C GLU A 78 6.43 9.05 2.90
N HIS A 79 7.32 9.14 1.89
CA HIS A 79 7.14 10.14 0.84
C HIS A 79 5.90 9.85 -0.02
N ARG A 80 5.63 8.57 -0.29
CA ARG A 80 4.47 8.12 -1.06
C ARG A 80 3.16 8.23 -0.27
N PHE A 81 3.18 7.78 0.98
CA PHE A 81 2.02 7.68 1.84
C PHE A 81 2.20 8.64 3.01
N LYS A 82 1.63 9.84 2.89
CA LYS A 82 1.82 10.93 3.88
C LYS A 82 1.20 10.64 5.24
N ASN A 83 0.17 9.81 5.28
CA ASN A 83 -0.49 9.33 6.49
C ASN A 83 0.04 7.96 6.94
N ALA A 84 1.29 7.63 6.60
CA ALA A 84 1.89 6.37 7.00
C ALA A 84 3.28 6.56 7.60
N THR A 85 3.60 5.73 8.60
CA THR A 85 4.90 5.71 9.28
C THR A 85 5.51 4.33 9.18
N LEU A 86 6.80 4.25 8.81
CA LEU A 86 7.54 2.99 8.76
C LEU A 86 8.39 2.82 10.03
N GLN A 87 8.20 1.70 10.71
CA GLN A 87 8.90 1.34 11.95
C GLN A 87 9.60 -0.01 11.80
N GLN A 88 10.76 -0.18 12.45
CA GLN A 88 11.43 -1.48 12.55
C GLN A 88 10.84 -2.25 13.72
N PHE A 89 10.66 -3.55 13.56
CA PHE A 89 10.26 -4.44 14.64
C PHE A 89 11.08 -5.75 14.59
N GLY A 90 10.71 -6.72 15.41
CA GLY A 90 11.25 -8.07 15.38
C GLY A 90 12.67 -8.18 15.94
N SER A 91 13.39 -9.19 15.45
CA SER A 91 14.69 -9.56 15.99
C SER A 91 15.77 -8.48 15.81
N SER A 92 15.66 -7.71 14.72
CA SER A 92 16.61 -6.63 14.39
C SER A 92 16.57 -5.47 15.40
N GLN A 93 15.39 -5.14 15.91
CA GLN A 93 15.17 -4.01 16.81
C GLN A 93 15.26 -4.41 18.30
N SER A 94 14.93 -5.67 18.64
CA SER A 94 15.08 -6.22 19.99
C SER A 94 16.51 -6.56 20.39
N GLY A 95 17.45 -6.58 19.42
CA GLY A 95 18.84 -6.99 19.66
C GLY A 95 19.03 -8.50 19.70
N LEU A 96 18.03 -9.26 19.26
CA LEU A 96 17.97 -10.73 19.30
C LEU A 96 18.09 -11.37 17.90
N SER A 97 18.72 -10.67 16.95
CA SER A 97 18.92 -11.15 15.57
C SER A 97 20.27 -11.85 15.40
N LEU A 98 20.26 -13.01 14.73
CA LEU A 98 21.46 -13.60 14.13
C LEU A 98 21.88 -12.78 12.88
N GLN A 99 23.13 -12.93 12.44
CA GLN A 99 23.70 -12.18 11.31
C GLN A 99 22.87 -12.32 10.02
N ALA A 100 22.35 -13.51 9.73
CA ALA A 100 21.54 -13.80 8.53
C ALA A 100 20.04 -13.45 8.67
N GLY A 101 19.61 -12.82 9.76
CA GLY A 101 18.19 -12.53 10.00
C GLY A 101 17.55 -11.54 9.03
N ASP A 102 16.22 -11.66 8.90
CA ASP A 102 15.39 -10.78 8.08
C ASP A 102 15.26 -9.38 8.69
N LEU A 103 14.95 -8.38 7.86
CA LEU A 103 14.58 -7.03 8.29
C LEU A 103 13.06 -6.89 8.37
N ASP A 104 12.53 -7.02 9.58
CA ASP A 104 11.10 -6.89 9.87
C ASP A 104 10.66 -5.41 10.01
N LEU A 105 9.71 -4.98 9.18
CA LEU A 105 9.23 -3.61 9.10
C LEU A 105 7.71 -3.53 9.20
N CYS A 106 7.19 -2.56 9.94
CA CYS A 106 5.76 -2.29 10.05
C CYS A 106 5.46 -0.95 9.38
N LEU A 107 4.60 -0.95 8.37
CA LEU A 107 4.05 0.26 7.78
C LEU A 107 2.67 0.51 8.39
N GLN A 108 2.59 1.51 9.25
CA GLN A 108 1.37 1.90 9.94
C GLN A 108 0.69 3.05 9.20
N PHE A 109 -0.59 2.91 8.89
CA PHE A 109 -1.43 3.97 8.35
C PHE A 109 -2.26 4.61 9.46
N GLU A 110 -2.32 5.94 9.45
CA GLU A 110 -3.30 6.70 10.22
C GLU A 110 -4.66 6.56 9.52
N GLY A 111 -5.56 5.76 10.13
CA GLY A 111 -6.88 5.45 9.59
C GLY A 111 -6.92 4.22 8.66
N PRO A 112 -7.95 4.11 7.79
CA PRO A 112 -8.12 2.93 6.95
C PRO A 112 -7.02 2.80 5.90
N ILE A 113 -6.58 1.57 5.65
CA ILE A 113 -5.59 1.27 4.62
C ILE A 113 -6.14 1.68 3.25
N PRO A 114 -5.43 2.53 2.47
CA PRO A 114 -5.91 2.90 1.15
C PRO A 114 -6.09 1.67 0.24
N ALA A 115 -7.22 1.56 -0.45
CA ALA A 115 -7.58 0.36 -1.24
C ALA A 115 -6.52 -0.05 -2.30
N LYS A 116 -5.67 0.87 -2.74
CA LYS A 116 -4.59 0.62 -3.72
C LYS A 116 -3.19 0.61 -3.10
N ALA A 117 -3.05 0.69 -1.76
CA ALA A 117 -1.77 0.81 -1.07
C ALA A 117 -0.83 -0.34 -1.40
N LEU A 118 -1.25 -1.60 -1.22
CA LEU A 118 -0.43 -2.78 -1.51
C LEU A 118 0.08 -2.82 -2.97
N LYS A 119 -0.81 -2.52 -3.93
CA LYS A 119 -0.45 -2.46 -5.36
C LYS A 119 0.54 -1.33 -5.65
N GLN A 120 0.44 -0.20 -4.94
CA GLN A 120 1.38 0.91 -5.06
C GLN A 120 2.72 0.58 -4.40
N ILE A 121 2.73 -0.08 -3.24
CA ILE A 121 3.97 -0.55 -2.58
C ILE A 121 4.71 -1.51 -3.50
N ASN A 122 4.03 -2.52 -4.06
CA ASN A 122 4.66 -3.45 -5.02
C ASN A 122 5.29 -2.72 -6.22
N ARG A 123 4.57 -1.74 -6.79
CA ARG A 123 5.13 -0.90 -7.86
C ARG A 123 6.36 -0.12 -7.40
N LEU A 124 6.34 0.44 -6.19
CA LEU A 124 7.50 1.15 -5.63
C LEU A 124 8.69 0.21 -5.39
N LEU A 125 8.47 -0.99 -4.85
CA LEU A 125 9.53 -1.96 -4.62
C LEU A 125 10.19 -2.37 -5.95
N LYS A 126 9.39 -2.65 -6.99
CA LYS A 126 9.91 -2.89 -8.36
C LYS A 126 10.66 -1.70 -8.94
N GLN A 127 10.19 -0.49 -8.63
CA GLN A 127 10.84 0.75 -9.03
C GLN A 127 12.17 1.02 -8.32
N HIS A 128 12.41 0.36 -7.20
CA HIS A 128 13.63 0.42 -6.41
C HIS A 128 14.44 -0.87 -6.53
N ASP A 129 14.11 -1.71 -7.53
CA ASP A 129 14.84 -2.92 -7.92
C ASP A 129 14.99 -3.92 -6.78
N MET A 130 13.92 -4.05 -6.01
CA MET A 130 13.79 -5.12 -5.04
C MET A 130 13.49 -6.43 -5.79
N GLU A 131 14.16 -7.50 -5.39
CA GLU A 131 14.04 -8.85 -5.93
C GLU A 131 13.01 -9.66 -5.13
N ASP A 132 12.55 -10.77 -5.71
CA ASP A 132 11.72 -11.79 -5.03
C ASP A 132 10.49 -11.24 -4.29
N ILE A 133 9.81 -10.24 -4.87
CA ILE A 133 8.66 -9.59 -4.23
C ILE A 133 7.45 -10.54 -4.20
N VAL A 134 7.11 -11.00 -2.99
CA VAL A 134 5.94 -11.84 -2.69
C VAL A 134 4.95 -11.05 -1.83
N MET A 135 3.69 -10.96 -2.28
CA MET A 135 2.62 -10.29 -1.53
C MET A 135 1.62 -11.29 -0.95
N LEU A 136 1.49 -11.32 0.36
CA LEU A 136 0.52 -12.11 1.12
C LEU A 136 -0.64 -11.21 1.57
N ALA A 137 -1.50 -10.81 0.63
CA ALA A 137 -2.53 -9.78 0.85
C ALA A 137 -3.81 -10.26 1.56
N ARG A 138 -4.07 -11.58 1.60
CA ARG A 138 -5.33 -12.16 2.11
C ARG A 138 -5.29 -12.56 3.59
N ALA A 139 -4.13 -12.44 4.24
CA ALA A 139 -3.98 -12.77 5.65
C ALA A 139 -4.59 -11.68 6.55
N LYS A 140 -4.86 -12.00 7.83
CA LYS A 140 -5.34 -11.03 8.84
C LYS A 140 -4.43 -9.79 8.88
N VAL A 141 -3.11 -10.02 8.84
CA VAL A 141 -2.10 -8.98 8.67
C VAL A 141 -1.46 -9.15 7.29
N PRO A 142 -1.67 -8.23 6.34
CA PRO A 142 -1.02 -8.28 5.04
C PRO A 142 0.51 -8.13 5.17
N ILE A 143 1.26 -9.00 4.49
CA ILE A 143 2.73 -9.00 4.49
C ILE A 143 3.27 -8.92 3.06
N ILE A 144 4.35 -8.17 2.87
CA ILE A 144 5.10 -8.09 1.62
C ILE A 144 6.54 -8.51 1.92
N LYS A 145 6.96 -9.64 1.37
CA LYS A 145 8.33 -10.15 1.47
C LYS A 145 9.10 -9.80 0.21
N PHE A 146 10.35 -9.40 0.32
CA PHE A 146 11.23 -9.11 -0.82
C PHE A 146 12.69 -9.13 -0.37
N LYS A 147 13.60 -9.00 -1.33
CA LYS A 147 15.05 -8.94 -1.08
C LYS A 147 15.62 -7.68 -1.69
N ASP A 148 16.48 -6.97 -0.97
CA ASP A 148 17.22 -5.84 -1.54
C ASP A 148 18.30 -6.36 -2.49
N GLU A 149 18.26 -5.96 -3.77
CA GLU A 149 19.21 -6.42 -4.80
C GLU A 149 20.67 -6.19 -4.38
N ARG A 150 20.96 -5.06 -3.71
CA ARG A 150 22.33 -4.66 -3.36
C ARG A 150 22.87 -5.36 -2.13
N THR A 151 22.11 -5.37 -1.04
CA THR A 151 22.56 -5.94 0.23
C THR A 151 22.24 -7.42 0.37
N LYS A 152 21.36 -7.94 -0.50
CA LYS A 152 20.80 -9.29 -0.44
C LYS A 152 20.12 -9.60 0.90
N ILE A 153 19.73 -8.57 1.66
CA ILE A 153 19.01 -8.68 2.92
C ILE A 153 17.53 -8.96 2.61
N PRO A 154 16.95 -10.05 3.15
CA PRO A 154 15.51 -10.27 3.10
C PRO A 154 14.77 -9.23 3.96
N VAL A 155 13.63 -8.75 3.48
CA VAL A 155 12.82 -7.72 4.13
C VAL A 155 11.35 -8.13 4.11
N ASP A 156 10.72 -8.06 5.28
CA ASP A 156 9.31 -8.34 5.47
C ASP A 156 8.59 -7.07 5.94
N ILE A 157 7.69 -6.53 5.10
CA ILE A 157 6.84 -5.39 5.46
C ILE A 157 5.45 -5.89 5.83
N SER A 158 5.07 -5.76 7.10
CA SER A 158 3.70 -5.94 7.59
C SER A 158 2.93 -4.61 7.58
N ILE A 159 1.63 -4.67 7.32
CA ILE A 159 0.76 -3.47 7.33
C ILE A 159 -0.07 -3.45 8.62
N ASN A 160 -0.03 -2.32 9.34
CA ASN A 160 -0.79 -2.08 10.58
C ASN A 160 -0.62 -3.15 11.69
N ASN A 161 0.54 -3.82 11.73
CA ASN A 161 0.85 -4.79 12.78
C ASN A 161 1.34 -4.10 14.07
N THR A 162 0.43 -3.44 14.78
CA THR A 162 0.74 -2.66 16.00
C THR A 162 1.25 -3.51 17.14
N LEU A 163 0.64 -4.67 17.41
CA LEU A 163 1.04 -5.57 18.49
C LEU A 163 2.48 -6.06 18.35
N ALA A 164 2.94 -6.30 17.12
CA ALA A 164 4.33 -6.74 16.90
C ALA A 164 5.38 -5.72 17.33
N LEU A 165 5.06 -4.42 17.31
CA LEU A 165 5.95 -3.37 17.81
C LEU A 165 6.05 -3.41 19.34
N HIS A 166 4.94 -3.62 20.03
CA HIS A 166 4.92 -3.80 21.48
C HIS A 166 5.63 -5.09 21.91
N ASN A 167 5.39 -6.21 21.21
CA ASN A 167 6.14 -7.46 21.42
C ASN A 167 7.65 -7.24 21.28
N THR A 168 8.05 -6.45 20.28
CA THR A 168 9.46 -6.13 20.05
C THR A 168 10.05 -5.29 21.19
N GLU A 169 9.31 -4.29 21.67
CA GLU A 169 9.75 -3.47 22.80
C GLU A 169 9.83 -4.29 24.10
N LEU A 170 8.89 -5.20 24.35
CA LEU A 170 8.94 -6.14 25.46
C LEU A 170 10.22 -6.99 25.42
N LEU A 171 10.52 -7.62 24.28
CA LEU A 171 11.73 -8.43 24.09
C LEU A 171 13.01 -7.61 24.24
N LYS A 172 12.98 -6.35 23.81
CA LYS A 172 14.10 -5.42 23.96
C LYS A 172 14.35 -5.09 25.44
N ARG A 173 13.28 -4.90 26.23
CA ARG A 173 13.38 -4.70 27.68
C ARG A 173 13.95 -5.93 28.37
N TYR A 174 13.47 -7.13 28.03
CA TYR A 174 14.06 -8.39 28.50
C TYR A 174 15.57 -8.48 28.22
N SER A 175 15.97 -8.17 27.00
CA SER A 175 17.39 -8.18 26.58
C SER A 175 18.25 -7.14 27.32
N ALA A 176 17.63 -6.12 27.91
CA ALA A 176 18.29 -5.08 28.68
C ALA A 176 18.37 -5.39 30.19
N CYS A 177 17.60 -6.37 30.70
CA CYS A 177 17.60 -6.76 32.11
C CYS A 177 18.89 -7.51 32.49
N ASP A 178 19.30 -8.49 31.69
CA ASP A 178 20.51 -9.30 31.89
C ASP A 178 21.09 -9.71 30.53
N GLU A 179 22.41 -9.60 30.36
CA GLU A 179 23.07 -9.94 29.09
C GLU A 179 22.92 -11.42 28.72
N ARG A 180 22.83 -12.31 29.73
CA ARG A 180 22.65 -13.75 29.54
C ARG A 180 21.32 -14.09 28.90
N ILE A 181 20.28 -13.25 29.07
CA ILE A 181 19.00 -13.43 28.37
C ILE A 181 19.20 -13.37 26.86
N ARG A 182 19.92 -12.34 26.40
CA ARG A 182 20.27 -12.19 24.98
C ARG A 182 21.12 -13.37 24.49
N HIS A 183 22.13 -13.77 25.27
CA HIS A 183 23.02 -14.87 24.89
C HIS A 183 22.28 -16.20 24.76
N LEU A 184 21.39 -16.53 25.71
CA LEU A 184 20.64 -17.78 25.67
C LEU A 184 19.66 -17.78 24.50
N VAL A 185 18.92 -16.68 24.30
CA VAL A 185 17.99 -16.57 23.17
C VAL A 185 18.72 -16.76 21.84
N LEU A 186 19.90 -16.16 21.67
CA LEU A 186 20.70 -16.33 20.45
C LEU A 186 21.21 -17.77 20.30
N ALA A 187 21.66 -18.42 21.38
CA ALA A 187 22.07 -19.82 21.39
C ALA A 187 20.93 -20.77 20.99
N VAL A 188 19.75 -20.61 21.61
CA VAL A 188 18.55 -21.40 21.30
C VAL A 188 18.11 -21.18 19.86
N LYS A 189 18.12 -19.93 19.37
CA LYS A 189 17.77 -19.63 17.98
C LYS A 189 18.77 -20.23 17.00
N HIS A 190 20.06 -20.17 17.30
CA HIS A 190 21.10 -20.77 16.47
C HIS A 190 20.93 -22.29 16.41
N TRP A 191 20.74 -22.94 17.55
CA TRP A 191 20.43 -24.37 17.63
C TRP A 191 19.18 -24.71 16.80
N ALA A 192 18.05 -24.04 17.07
CA ALA A 192 16.80 -24.28 16.35
C ALA A 192 16.93 -24.08 14.82
N LEU A 193 17.70 -23.09 14.39
CA LEU A 193 17.99 -22.83 12.99
C LEU A 193 18.82 -23.97 12.37
N ARG A 194 19.92 -24.37 13.01
CA ARG A 194 20.81 -25.44 12.53
C ARG A 194 20.11 -26.80 12.47
N ARG A 195 19.18 -27.05 13.41
CA ARG A 195 18.39 -28.29 13.49
C ARG A 195 17.12 -28.28 12.63
N ASP A 196 16.86 -27.18 11.91
CA ASP A 196 15.72 -27.00 11.01
C ASP A 196 14.34 -27.06 11.71
N ILE A 197 14.27 -26.52 12.92
CA ILE A 197 13.06 -26.46 13.76
C ILE A 197 12.62 -25.00 14.04
N GLY A 198 13.20 -24.03 13.32
CA GLY A 198 12.97 -22.59 13.49
C GLY A 198 12.22 -21.88 12.35
N ASP A 199 11.59 -22.63 11.44
CA ASP A 199 10.84 -22.11 10.29
C ASP A 199 9.33 -22.41 10.39
N ALA A 200 8.53 -21.36 10.65
CA ALA A 200 7.08 -21.47 10.73
C ALA A 200 6.42 -21.83 9.38
N ALA A 201 7.04 -21.47 8.25
CA ALA A 201 6.49 -21.77 6.93
C ALA A 201 6.59 -23.27 6.61
N SER A 202 7.66 -23.94 7.05
CA SER A 202 7.84 -25.39 6.96
C SER A 202 6.98 -26.16 7.98
N GLY A 203 6.37 -25.47 8.95
CA GLY A 203 5.49 -26.06 9.96
C GLY A 203 6.19 -26.42 11.27
N SER A 204 7.29 -25.73 11.60
CA SER A 204 7.96 -25.77 12.91
C SER A 204 7.71 -24.47 13.70
N PHE A 205 8.37 -24.26 14.84
CA PHE A 205 8.20 -23.03 15.61
C PHE A 205 8.81 -21.82 14.91
N SER A 206 8.22 -20.65 15.11
CA SER A 206 8.83 -19.40 14.66
C SER A 206 10.01 -19.02 15.55
N SER A 207 10.92 -18.18 15.03
CA SER A 207 11.99 -17.57 15.84
C SER A 207 11.44 -16.80 17.06
N TYR A 208 10.23 -16.26 16.98
CA TYR A 208 9.57 -15.58 18.08
C TYR A 208 9.14 -16.58 19.17
N ALA A 209 8.54 -17.71 18.79
CA ALA A 209 8.17 -18.77 19.75
C ALA A 209 9.39 -19.31 20.51
N TRP A 210 10.51 -19.58 19.81
CA TRP A 210 11.77 -19.97 20.44
C TRP A 210 12.32 -18.93 21.42
N THR A 211 12.14 -17.65 21.10
CA THR A 211 12.53 -16.55 22.00
C THR A 211 11.71 -16.59 23.30
N LEU A 212 10.39 -16.81 23.20
CA LEU A 212 9.53 -16.91 24.39
C LEU A 212 9.84 -18.15 25.23
N LEU A 213 10.13 -19.29 24.59
CA LEU A 213 10.54 -20.52 25.29
C LEU A 213 11.83 -20.31 26.10
N ALA A 214 12.82 -19.64 25.51
CA ALA A 214 14.08 -19.32 26.17
C ALA A 214 13.89 -18.34 27.33
N ILE A 215 13.09 -17.28 27.15
CA ILE A 215 12.78 -16.33 28.24
C ILE A 215 12.04 -17.04 29.38
N GLN A 216 11.06 -17.91 29.06
CA GLN A 216 10.33 -18.64 30.09
C GLN A 216 11.22 -19.61 30.87
N ALA A 217 12.22 -20.23 30.23
CA ALA A 217 13.21 -21.03 30.96
C ALA A 217 13.96 -20.19 31.99
N LEU A 218 14.41 -18.99 31.58
CA LEU A 218 15.11 -18.04 32.47
C LEU A 218 14.24 -17.46 33.58
N GLN A 219 12.92 -17.37 33.38
CA GLN A 219 11.99 -16.97 34.44
C GLN A 219 11.81 -18.06 35.50
N ARG A 220 12.12 -19.32 35.16
CA ARG A 220 11.97 -20.48 36.03
C ARG A 220 13.27 -20.97 36.67
N THR A 221 14.41 -20.32 36.39
CA THR A 221 15.64 -20.58 37.12
C THR A 221 15.47 -20.14 38.57
N GLN A 222 16.24 -20.73 39.49
CA GLN A 222 16.19 -20.37 40.91
C GLN A 222 17.59 -19.98 41.39
N PRO A 223 17.89 -18.68 41.62
CA PRO A 223 17.03 -17.50 41.42
C PRO A 223 16.67 -17.20 39.95
N PRO A 224 15.58 -16.47 39.65
CA PRO A 224 15.18 -16.16 38.28
C PRO A 224 16.18 -15.20 37.60
N VAL A 225 16.64 -15.56 36.40
CA VAL A 225 17.49 -14.69 35.56
C VAL A 225 16.65 -13.65 34.83
N ALA A 226 15.49 -14.06 34.31
CA ALA A 226 14.55 -13.15 33.66
C ALA A 226 13.39 -12.78 34.61
N PRO A 227 13.02 -11.50 34.73
CA PRO A 227 11.89 -11.08 35.56
C PRO A 227 10.55 -11.23 34.84
N VAL A 228 9.43 -10.95 35.52
CA VAL A 228 8.10 -10.87 34.89
C VAL A 228 7.79 -9.41 34.56
N LEU A 229 8.12 -8.97 33.35
CA LEU A 229 7.98 -7.57 32.95
C LEU A 229 6.53 -7.08 32.87
N GLN A 230 5.55 -7.98 32.82
CA GLN A 230 4.13 -7.62 32.68
C GLN A 230 3.36 -7.64 34.02
N ALA A 231 4.08 -7.80 35.14
CA ALA A 231 3.51 -7.83 36.49
C ALA A 231 3.20 -6.43 37.07
N GLY A 232 3.43 -5.35 36.30
CA GLY A 232 3.21 -3.97 36.76
C GLY A 232 1.78 -3.67 37.19
N ASN A 233 1.64 -2.79 38.18
CA ASN A 233 0.35 -2.39 38.74
C ASN A 233 -0.40 -1.38 37.84
N GLU A 234 0.33 -0.51 37.15
CA GLU A 234 -0.25 0.50 36.25
C GLU A 234 -0.58 -0.11 34.89
N ARG A 235 -1.88 -0.31 34.63
CA ARG A 235 -2.35 -0.99 33.42
C ARG A 235 -2.37 -0.06 32.20
N THR A 236 -1.68 -0.43 31.14
CA THR A 236 -1.71 0.28 29.85
C THR A 236 -2.57 -0.47 28.84
N MET A 237 -3.80 -0.01 28.60
CA MET A 237 -4.73 -0.66 27.67
C MET A 237 -4.71 0.02 26.30
N MET A 238 -4.72 -0.76 25.22
CA MET A 238 -4.85 -0.28 23.84
C MET A 238 -5.95 -1.04 23.11
N GLU A 239 -6.79 -0.32 22.38
CA GLU A 239 -7.80 -0.92 21.51
C GLU A 239 -7.25 -1.03 20.07
N VAL A 240 -7.26 -2.25 19.54
CA VAL A 240 -6.87 -2.55 18.15
C VAL A 240 -7.99 -3.39 17.53
N GLU A 241 -8.62 -2.87 16.47
CA GLU A 241 -9.69 -3.57 15.74
C GLU A 241 -10.84 -4.06 16.63
N GLY A 242 -11.23 -3.28 17.64
CA GLY A 242 -12.32 -3.61 18.57
C GLY A 242 -11.95 -4.63 19.66
N THR A 243 -10.67 -5.02 19.75
CA THR A 243 -10.15 -5.85 20.86
C THR A 243 -9.23 -5.01 21.73
N THR A 244 -9.47 -5.01 23.04
CA THR A 244 -8.62 -4.32 24.01
C THR A 244 -7.50 -5.24 24.48
N TYR A 245 -6.26 -4.78 24.35
CA TYR A 245 -5.05 -5.47 24.75
C TYR A 245 -4.39 -4.78 25.95
N ASP A 246 -3.90 -5.56 26.92
CA ASP A 246 -3.11 -5.06 28.05
C ASP A 246 -1.62 -5.07 27.70
N LEU A 247 -1.09 -3.90 27.36
CA LEU A 247 0.29 -3.66 26.94
C LEU A 247 1.22 -3.27 28.10
N THR A 248 0.84 -3.57 29.34
CA THR A 248 1.63 -3.23 30.53
C THR A 248 3.03 -3.85 30.47
N MET A 249 4.05 -3.00 30.62
CA MET A 249 5.47 -3.39 30.71
C MET A 249 6.13 -2.53 31.79
N MET A 250 6.81 -3.16 32.75
CA MET A 250 7.61 -2.48 33.76
C MET A 250 8.88 -1.89 33.15
N GLU A 251 9.42 -0.84 33.77
CA GLU A 251 10.72 -0.31 33.40
C GLU A 251 11.84 -1.26 33.85
N VAL A 252 12.91 -1.32 33.06
CA VAL A 252 14.00 -2.30 33.26
C VAL A 252 14.59 -2.20 34.66
N ASN A 253 14.82 -0.98 35.16
CA ASN A 253 15.44 -0.74 36.46
C ASN A 253 14.60 -1.26 37.64
N GLU A 254 13.27 -1.29 37.49
CA GLU A 254 12.35 -1.77 38.52
C GLU A 254 12.18 -3.29 38.47
N ALA A 255 12.51 -3.90 37.33
CA ALA A 255 12.32 -5.31 37.08
C ALA A 255 13.53 -6.18 37.47
N ILE A 256 14.71 -5.61 37.73
CA ILE A 256 15.91 -6.39 38.01
C ILE A 256 15.71 -7.21 39.30
N PRO A 257 15.87 -8.54 39.27
CA PRO A 257 15.73 -9.37 40.46
C PRO A 257 16.69 -8.95 41.58
N THR A 258 16.21 -8.93 42.82
CA THR A 258 17.02 -8.57 44.00
C THR A 258 18.07 -9.62 44.34
N LYS A 259 17.79 -10.89 44.08
CA LYS A 259 18.76 -12.00 44.19
C LYS A 259 19.32 -12.30 42.82
N LYS A 260 20.65 -12.21 42.70
CA LYS A 260 21.35 -12.52 41.46
C LYS A 260 21.51 -14.04 41.31
N ASN A 261 21.26 -14.53 40.10
CA ASN A 261 21.62 -15.88 39.70
C ASN A 261 23.04 -15.86 39.13
N ASP A 262 23.88 -16.84 39.49
CA ASP A 262 25.29 -16.91 39.11
C ASP A 262 25.61 -17.99 38.06
N GLN A 263 24.59 -18.64 37.49
CA GLN A 263 24.76 -19.65 36.46
C GLN A 263 25.41 -19.06 35.20
N SER A 264 26.34 -19.82 34.64
CA SER A 264 27.01 -19.60 33.35
C SER A 264 26.03 -19.75 32.17
N ILE A 265 26.44 -19.33 30.96
CA ILE A 265 25.54 -19.47 29.81
C ILE A 265 25.41 -20.94 29.37
N GLY A 266 26.47 -21.73 29.57
CA GLY A 266 26.45 -23.18 29.38
C GLY A 266 25.39 -23.86 30.25
N GLU A 267 25.40 -23.59 31.56
CA GLU A 267 24.41 -24.15 32.51
C GLU A 267 22.99 -23.75 32.13
N LEU A 268 22.75 -22.47 31.79
CA LEU A 268 21.42 -22.00 31.39
C LEU A 268 20.91 -22.66 30.09
N PHE A 269 21.81 -22.98 29.16
CA PHE A 269 21.44 -23.70 27.94
C PHE A 269 21.14 -25.18 28.23
N ILE A 270 21.92 -25.83 29.10
CA ILE A 270 21.67 -27.19 29.54
C ILE A 270 20.32 -27.26 30.26
N ASP A 271 20.07 -26.37 31.23
CA ASP A 271 18.79 -26.23 31.94
C ASP A 271 17.62 -26.12 30.96
N PHE A 272 17.75 -25.26 29.94
CA PHE A 272 16.75 -25.10 28.89
C PHE A 272 16.47 -26.42 28.16
N ILE A 273 17.50 -27.15 27.70
CA ILE A 273 17.32 -28.42 27.00
C ILE A 273 16.66 -29.44 27.92
N PHE A 274 17.12 -29.59 29.16
CA PHE A 274 16.57 -30.56 30.10
C PHE A 274 15.13 -30.22 30.49
N GLN A 275 14.81 -28.96 30.71
CA GLN A 275 13.45 -28.51 31.03
C GLN A 275 12.45 -28.85 29.93
N TYR A 276 12.84 -28.74 28.66
CA TYR A 276 11.97 -29.02 27.53
C TYR A 276 12.14 -30.41 26.92
N ALA A 277 13.13 -31.21 27.31
CA ALA A 277 13.28 -32.61 26.88
C ALA A 277 12.74 -33.60 27.91
N THR A 278 13.09 -33.42 29.19
CA THR A 278 12.76 -34.37 30.27
C THR A 278 11.41 -34.07 30.91
N ALA A 279 11.16 -32.82 31.31
CA ALA A 279 9.91 -32.44 31.97
C ALA A 279 8.74 -32.27 30.98
N TRP A 280 9.04 -32.03 29.69
CA TRP A 280 8.09 -31.88 28.58
C TRP A 280 6.79 -31.13 28.98
N PRO A 281 6.88 -29.86 29.41
CA PRO A 281 5.77 -29.16 30.07
C PRO A 281 4.52 -28.99 29.19
N PHE A 282 4.69 -29.09 27.87
CA PHE A 282 3.60 -29.02 26.90
C PHE A 282 2.51 -30.07 27.14
N GLN A 283 2.79 -31.17 27.85
CA GLN A 283 1.76 -32.18 28.12
C GLN A 283 0.56 -31.61 28.87
N ASP A 284 0.81 -30.91 29.98
CA ASP A 284 -0.24 -30.42 30.89
C ASP A 284 -0.35 -28.90 30.96
N HIS A 285 0.64 -28.19 30.41
CA HIS A 285 0.77 -26.75 30.56
C HIS A 285 0.87 -25.99 29.24
N VAL A 286 0.68 -24.68 29.36
CA VAL A 286 0.87 -23.64 28.36
C VAL A 286 2.03 -22.76 28.84
N ILE A 287 3.00 -22.54 27.96
CA ILE A 287 4.17 -21.70 28.25
C ILE A 287 3.72 -20.23 28.17
N SER A 288 3.97 -19.46 29.23
CA SER A 288 3.57 -18.05 29.32
C SER A 288 4.59 -17.19 30.05
N ILE A 289 5.30 -16.35 29.29
CA ILE A 289 6.23 -15.37 29.86
C ILE A 289 5.51 -14.26 30.65
N ARG A 290 4.23 -14.05 30.35
CA ARG A 290 3.39 -13.03 31.00
C ARG A 290 3.09 -13.40 32.44
N SER A 291 2.83 -14.67 32.70
CA SER A 291 2.62 -15.18 34.05
C SER A 291 3.92 -15.43 34.82
N GLY A 292 5.04 -15.62 34.09
CA GLY A 292 6.33 -16.01 34.64
C GLY A 292 6.43 -17.51 34.97
N ASP A 293 5.32 -18.24 34.89
CA ASP A 293 5.25 -19.67 35.17
C ASP A 293 4.44 -20.40 34.08
N HIS A 294 4.29 -21.70 34.22
CA HIS A 294 3.45 -22.52 33.37
C HIS A 294 1.98 -22.35 33.75
N ILE A 295 1.12 -22.10 32.76
CA ILE A 295 -0.33 -22.03 32.97
C ILE A 295 -0.92 -23.40 32.65
N THR A 296 -1.73 -23.96 33.54
CA THR A 296 -2.36 -25.27 33.26
C THR A 296 -3.30 -25.18 32.04
N ARG A 297 -3.29 -26.21 31.18
CA ARG A 297 -4.20 -26.28 30.01
C ARG A 297 -5.67 -26.13 30.40
N LYS A 298 -6.05 -26.64 31.58
CA LYS A 298 -7.41 -26.54 32.14
C LYS A 298 -7.81 -25.10 32.41
N SER A 299 -6.95 -24.32 33.07
CA SER A 299 -7.24 -22.91 33.39
C SER A 299 -7.33 -22.04 32.13
N LYS A 300 -6.43 -22.26 31.16
CA LYS A 300 -6.40 -21.53 29.89
C LYS A 300 -7.49 -21.96 28.90
N ARG A 301 -8.15 -23.10 29.13
CA ARG A 301 -9.08 -23.77 28.19
C ARG A 301 -8.43 -24.15 26.85
N TRP A 302 -7.11 -24.31 26.82
CA TRP A 302 -6.34 -24.76 25.65
C TRP A 302 -6.07 -26.27 25.77
N LYS A 303 -7.15 -27.05 25.67
CA LYS A 303 -7.06 -28.51 25.66
C LYS A 303 -6.39 -28.97 24.36
N TYR A 304 -5.63 -30.06 24.46
CA TYR A 304 -5.01 -30.68 23.30
C TYR A 304 -6.11 -31.19 22.37
N ALA A 305 -6.27 -30.61 21.19
CA ALA A 305 -7.24 -31.09 20.21
C ALA A 305 -6.67 -32.31 19.46
N THR A 306 -7.50 -33.29 19.17
CA THR A 306 -7.10 -34.47 18.38
C THR A 306 -7.07 -34.15 16.89
N PRO A 307 -6.21 -34.80 16.08
CA PRO A 307 -5.24 -35.83 16.46
C PRO A 307 -3.95 -35.27 17.07
N ARG A 308 -3.32 -36.07 17.95
CA ARG A 308 -1.96 -35.82 18.45
C ARG A 308 -0.92 -36.00 17.36
N ALA A 309 0.25 -35.39 17.53
CA ALA A 309 1.32 -35.43 16.53
C ALA A 309 1.68 -36.87 16.12
N GLU A 310 1.87 -37.77 17.09
CA GLU A 310 2.22 -39.17 16.85
C GLU A 310 1.15 -39.90 16.01
N LYS A 311 -0.13 -39.68 16.31
CA LYS A 311 -1.24 -40.29 15.55
C LYS A 311 -1.45 -39.62 14.19
N ALA A 312 -1.31 -38.30 14.12
CA ALA A 312 -1.55 -37.52 12.90
C ALA A 312 -0.54 -37.85 11.80
N VAL A 313 0.69 -38.24 12.16
CA VAL A 313 1.75 -38.64 11.24
C VAL A 313 1.50 -40.02 10.61
N THR A 314 0.84 -40.92 11.33
CA THR A 314 0.49 -42.27 10.83
C THR A 314 -0.73 -42.28 9.89
N MET A 315 -1.49 -41.18 9.84
CA MET A 315 -2.68 -41.09 8.98
C MET A 315 -2.28 -40.83 7.52
N GLU A 316 -2.74 -41.68 6.59
CA GLU A 316 -2.40 -41.61 5.15
C GLU A 316 -2.83 -40.30 4.45
N LYS A 317 -3.78 -39.55 5.02
CA LYS A 317 -4.24 -38.26 4.48
C LYS A 317 -3.44 -37.11 5.08
N ARG A 318 -3.32 -35.99 4.34
CA ARG A 318 -2.81 -34.69 4.82
C ARG A 318 -3.67 -34.14 5.97
N THR A 319 -3.49 -34.73 7.15
CA THR A 319 -4.26 -34.44 8.34
C THR A 319 -3.65 -33.24 9.04
N ARG A 320 -4.48 -32.26 9.40
CA ARG A 320 -4.02 -31.11 10.18
C ARG A 320 -3.77 -31.56 11.61
N LEU A 321 -2.69 -31.06 12.20
CA LEU A 321 -2.45 -31.23 13.63
C LEU A 321 -3.57 -30.56 14.40
N GLY A 322 -4.00 -31.16 15.51
CA GLY A 322 -4.95 -30.51 16.40
C GLY A 322 -4.39 -29.19 16.95
N GLN A 323 -5.29 -28.26 17.27
CA GLN A 323 -4.94 -27.02 17.95
C GLN A 323 -4.26 -27.31 19.31
N HIS A 324 -3.37 -26.40 19.71
CA HIS A 324 -2.71 -26.42 21.02
C HIS A 324 -1.83 -27.65 21.26
N SER A 325 -1.07 -28.08 20.25
CA SER A 325 -0.14 -29.22 20.39
C SER A 325 0.99 -28.90 21.37
N LEU A 326 1.78 -27.86 21.11
CA LEU A 326 2.89 -27.41 21.96
C LEU A 326 2.65 -25.95 22.38
N PRO A 327 1.62 -25.69 23.21
CA PRO A 327 1.04 -24.36 23.33
C PRO A 327 2.00 -23.34 23.95
N VAL A 328 2.20 -22.23 23.25
CA VAL A 328 2.98 -21.08 23.71
C VAL A 328 2.10 -19.84 23.55
N GLU A 329 1.83 -19.16 24.67
CA GLU A 329 0.98 -17.98 24.73
C GLU A 329 1.73 -16.74 24.23
N ASP A 330 1.09 -15.93 23.38
CA ASP A 330 1.58 -14.57 23.09
C ASP A 330 1.33 -13.64 24.29
N PRO A 331 2.32 -12.86 24.73
CA PRO A 331 2.25 -12.03 25.93
C PRO A 331 1.22 -10.89 25.87
N PHE A 332 0.77 -10.48 24.68
CA PHE A 332 -0.27 -9.44 24.53
C PHE A 332 -1.56 -10.00 23.95
N ASP A 333 -1.51 -10.80 22.88
CA ASP A 333 -2.67 -11.51 22.36
C ASP A 333 -2.85 -12.86 23.08
N LEU A 334 -3.48 -12.82 24.26
CA LEU A 334 -3.67 -13.99 25.13
C LEU A 334 -4.50 -15.13 24.50
N ASN A 335 -5.13 -14.90 23.34
CA ASN A 335 -5.88 -15.91 22.58
C ASN A 335 -5.05 -16.52 21.43
N HIS A 336 -3.86 -15.97 21.17
CA HIS A 336 -2.94 -16.42 20.15
C HIS A 336 -1.99 -17.47 20.72
N ASP A 337 -2.12 -18.69 20.20
CA ASP A 337 -1.18 -19.77 20.43
C ASP A 337 -0.21 -19.85 19.25
N LEU A 338 1.07 -19.66 19.55
CA LEU A 338 2.16 -19.66 18.57
C LEU A 338 2.43 -21.06 17.98
N SER A 339 1.89 -22.12 18.58
CA SER A 339 2.01 -23.50 18.10
C SER A 339 1.02 -23.87 17.00
N ARG A 340 0.05 -23.00 16.67
CA ARG A 340 -0.96 -23.25 15.62
C ARG A 340 -0.39 -23.45 14.22
N VAL A 341 0.86 -23.03 13.98
CA VAL A 341 1.57 -23.21 12.71
C VAL A 341 2.18 -24.60 12.56
N LEU A 342 2.27 -25.38 13.66
CA LEU A 342 2.94 -26.65 13.67
C LEU A 342 2.23 -27.68 12.80
N ARG A 343 3.01 -28.35 11.95
CA ARG A 343 2.59 -29.57 11.25
C ARG A 343 2.89 -30.79 12.13
N PRO A 344 2.21 -31.93 11.89
CA PRO A 344 2.49 -33.16 12.64
C PRO A 344 3.98 -33.52 12.65
N SER A 345 4.63 -33.47 11.48
CA SER A 345 6.06 -33.73 11.37
C SER A 345 6.93 -32.73 12.12
N GLY A 346 6.57 -31.43 12.10
CA GLY A 346 7.34 -30.38 12.76
C GLY A 346 7.28 -30.47 14.28
N ALA A 347 6.12 -30.84 14.85
CA ALA A 347 5.99 -31.10 16.27
C ALA A 347 6.84 -32.31 16.72
N MET A 348 6.86 -33.39 15.92
CA MET A 348 7.71 -34.56 16.16
C MET A 348 9.20 -34.23 15.99
N ASP A 349 9.57 -33.43 14.99
CA ASP A 349 10.95 -32.99 14.79
C ASP A 349 11.42 -32.15 16.00
N ILE A 350 10.59 -31.27 16.56
CA ILE A 350 10.94 -30.51 17.76
C ILE A 350 11.22 -31.43 18.95
N GLN A 351 10.33 -32.40 19.21
CA GLN A 351 10.51 -33.35 20.32
C GLN A 351 11.77 -34.20 20.13
N GLU A 352 11.99 -34.72 18.92
CA GLU A 352 13.18 -35.51 18.58
C GLU A 352 14.47 -34.72 18.78
N GLU A 353 14.52 -33.46 18.37
CA GLU A 353 15.73 -32.65 18.50
C GLU A 353 16.02 -32.25 19.95
N PHE A 354 15.00 -32.04 20.79
CA PHE A 354 15.19 -31.88 22.24
C PHE A 354 15.76 -33.15 22.88
N LEU A 355 15.21 -34.33 22.57
CA LEU A 355 15.72 -35.61 23.07
C LEU A 355 17.16 -35.86 22.61
N LYS A 356 17.46 -35.62 21.33
CA LYS A 356 18.83 -35.72 20.78
C LYS A 356 19.80 -34.79 21.50
N ALA A 357 19.43 -33.54 21.71
CA ALA A 357 20.28 -32.58 22.41
C ALA A 357 20.52 -33.02 23.86
N CYS A 358 19.48 -33.48 24.55
CA CYS A 358 19.57 -33.98 25.93
C CYS A 358 20.55 -35.17 26.04
N LEU A 359 20.41 -36.16 25.16
CA LEU A 359 21.28 -37.35 25.12
C LEU A 359 22.71 -36.99 24.72
N ALA A 360 22.89 -36.08 23.77
CA ALA A 360 24.20 -35.61 23.33
C ALA A 360 24.95 -34.90 24.45
N ILE A 361 24.26 -34.03 25.21
CA ILE A 361 24.85 -33.33 26.36
C ILE A 361 25.27 -34.34 27.44
N ALA A 362 24.40 -35.29 27.81
CA ALA A 362 24.72 -36.29 28.82
C ALA A 362 25.84 -37.26 28.39
N SER A 363 25.99 -37.52 27.09
CA SER A 363 27.07 -38.36 26.55
C SER A 363 28.41 -37.64 26.44
N GLY A 364 28.45 -36.34 26.76
CA GLY A 364 29.66 -35.53 26.71
C GLY A 364 30.03 -34.95 25.34
N ASN A 365 29.05 -34.85 24.43
CA ASN A 365 29.29 -34.28 23.11
C ASN A 365 29.54 -32.77 23.17
N ARG A 366 30.26 -32.26 22.17
CA ARG A 366 30.64 -30.86 22.11
C ARG A 366 29.50 -29.98 21.57
N TRP A 367 29.58 -28.68 21.82
CA TRP A 367 28.65 -27.70 21.25
C TRP A 367 28.46 -27.87 19.73
N SER A 368 29.54 -28.08 18.99
CA SER A 368 29.52 -28.28 17.54
C SER A 368 28.66 -29.45 17.07
N ASP A 369 28.59 -30.52 17.87
CA ASP A 369 27.83 -31.72 17.55
C ASP A 369 26.34 -31.51 17.87
N ILE A 370 26.04 -30.74 18.92
CA ILE A 370 24.68 -30.37 19.32
C ILE A 370 24.04 -29.43 18.28
N VAL A 371 24.82 -28.50 17.72
CA VAL A 371 24.34 -27.51 16.72
C VAL A 371 24.74 -27.85 15.29
N ASN A 372 25.13 -29.10 15.01
CA ASN A 372 25.45 -29.49 13.65
C ASN A 372 24.24 -29.26 12.73
N ALA A 373 24.49 -28.77 11.52
CA ALA A 373 23.42 -28.46 10.59
C ALA A 373 22.81 -29.77 10.07
N LYS A 374 21.48 -29.94 10.24
CA LYS A 374 20.73 -31.07 9.67
C LYS A 374 20.83 -31.09 8.13
N HIS A 375 20.88 -29.89 7.55
CA HIS A 375 21.00 -29.61 6.12
C HIS A 375 22.12 -28.59 5.86
N PRO A 376 23.39 -29.03 5.79
CA PRO A 376 24.54 -28.13 5.63
C PRO A 376 24.48 -27.22 4.39
N GLU A 377 23.85 -27.69 3.31
CA GLU A 377 23.66 -26.99 2.05
C GLU A 377 22.92 -25.66 2.19
N ARG A 378 22.05 -25.54 3.21
CA ARG A 378 21.26 -24.31 3.47
C ARG A 378 22.09 -23.17 4.06
N PHE A 379 23.25 -23.47 4.63
CA PHE A 379 24.12 -22.51 5.32
C PHE A 379 25.36 -22.14 4.51
N THR A 380 25.31 -22.36 3.19
CA THR A 380 26.36 -21.90 2.28
C THR A 380 26.52 -20.38 2.45
N PRO A 381 27.74 -19.89 2.79
CA PRO A 381 27.96 -18.47 2.98
C PRO A 381 27.59 -17.73 1.71
N VAL A 382 26.63 -16.81 1.79
CA VAL A 382 26.36 -15.89 0.68
C VAL A 382 27.61 -15.04 0.54
N GLU A 383 28.33 -15.20 -0.57
CA GLU A 383 29.51 -14.38 -0.87
C GLU A 383 29.15 -12.91 -0.67
N GLU A 384 29.93 -12.20 0.14
CA GLU A 384 29.70 -10.78 0.35
C GLU A 384 29.73 -10.09 -1.02
N PHE A 385 28.61 -9.49 -1.43
CA PHE A 385 28.52 -8.82 -2.72
C PHE A 385 29.51 -7.64 -2.77
N ASP A 386 30.66 -7.85 -3.39
CA ASP A 386 31.64 -6.81 -3.68
C ASP A 386 31.20 -6.05 -4.93
N LEU A 387 30.60 -4.88 -4.70
CA LEU A 387 30.07 -3.99 -5.74
C LEU A 387 31.09 -3.62 -6.83
N PHE A 388 32.40 -3.75 -6.55
CA PHE A 388 33.48 -3.35 -7.46
C PHE A 388 34.38 -4.51 -7.89
N ALA A 389 34.05 -5.78 -7.60
CA ALA A 389 34.90 -6.93 -7.91
C ALA A 389 35.30 -7.00 -9.40
N ASP A 390 34.33 -6.79 -10.29
CA ASP A 390 34.49 -6.73 -11.74
C ASP A 390 35.34 -5.53 -12.22
N LEU A 391 35.33 -4.43 -11.46
CA LEU A 391 36.07 -3.21 -11.81
C LEU A 391 37.51 -3.20 -11.28
N ARG A 392 37.84 -4.05 -10.30
CA ARG A 392 39.21 -4.17 -9.76
C ARG A 392 40.23 -4.70 -10.77
N GLN A 393 39.77 -5.50 -11.74
CA GLN A 393 40.62 -6.10 -12.77
C GLN A 393 40.72 -5.23 -14.04
N LYS A 394 39.91 -4.18 -14.16
CA LYS A 394 39.84 -3.31 -15.34
C LYS A 394 40.77 -2.10 -15.23
N SER A 395 41.33 -1.66 -16.36
CA SER A 395 42.19 -0.48 -16.40
C SER A 395 41.38 0.82 -16.20
N ALA A 396 42.03 1.90 -15.74
CA ALA A 396 41.36 3.19 -15.55
C ALA A 396 40.79 3.77 -16.86
N VAL A 397 41.41 3.45 -18.00
CA VAL A 397 40.95 3.85 -19.33
C VAL A 397 39.65 3.12 -19.70
N GLU A 398 39.59 1.81 -19.47
CA GLU A 398 38.37 1.00 -19.69
C GLU A 398 37.21 1.44 -18.81
N VAL A 399 37.46 1.79 -17.54
CA VAL A 399 36.40 2.33 -16.67
C VAL A 399 35.89 3.67 -17.22
N ALA A 400 36.78 4.53 -17.73
CA ALA A 400 36.39 5.82 -18.30
C ALA A 400 35.59 5.68 -19.61
N THR A 401 35.89 4.68 -20.45
CA THR A 401 35.08 4.38 -21.64
C THR A 401 33.70 3.87 -21.24
N LEU A 402 33.61 2.95 -20.27
CA LEU A 402 32.33 2.44 -19.74
C LEU A 402 31.47 3.55 -19.12
N VAL A 403 32.08 4.55 -18.46
CA VAL A 403 31.35 5.74 -17.98
C VAL A 403 30.75 6.51 -19.15
N LYS A 404 31.54 6.78 -20.20
CA LYS A 404 31.07 7.51 -21.39
C LYS A 404 29.94 6.75 -22.10
N GLU A 405 30.09 5.45 -22.31
CA GLU A 405 29.05 4.59 -22.92
C GLU A 405 27.76 4.61 -22.09
N ASN A 406 27.84 4.42 -20.78
CA ASN A 406 26.66 4.52 -19.91
C ASN A 406 26.04 5.92 -19.93
N THR A 407 26.82 6.99 -20.09
CA THR A 407 26.27 8.35 -20.20
C THR A 407 25.50 8.58 -21.50
N THR A 408 26.03 8.13 -22.64
CA THR A 408 25.38 8.31 -23.94
C THR A 408 24.12 7.44 -24.06
N GLU A 409 24.16 6.21 -23.56
CA GLU A 409 22.97 5.34 -23.52
C GLU A 409 21.86 5.94 -22.64
N LEU A 410 22.23 6.50 -21.49
CA LEU A 410 21.29 7.14 -20.57
C LEU A 410 20.63 8.37 -21.22
N GLU A 411 21.41 9.24 -21.88
CA GLU A 411 20.89 10.41 -22.59
C GLU A 411 19.92 10.00 -23.70
N ALA A 412 20.30 9.05 -24.56
CA ALA A 412 19.44 8.53 -25.62
C ALA A 412 18.16 7.88 -25.08
N LEU A 413 18.23 7.20 -23.93
CA LEU A 413 17.08 6.57 -23.29
C LEU A 413 16.15 7.61 -22.65
N ASP A 414 16.69 8.67 -22.04
CA ASP A 414 15.92 9.77 -21.45
C ASP A 414 15.15 10.56 -22.54
N GLU A 415 15.76 10.81 -23.70
CA GLU A 415 15.08 11.43 -24.87
C GLU A 415 13.93 10.57 -25.41
N ARG A 416 14.13 9.26 -25.52
CA ARG A 416 13.05 8.34 -25.92
C ARG A 416 11.94 8.31 -24.87
N LEU A 417 12.30 8.41 -23.58
CA LEU A 417 11.34 8.41 -22.49
C LEU A 417 10.46 9.67 -22.52
N THR A 418 11.03 10.85 -22.76
CA THR A 418 10.27 12.11 -22.86
C THR A 418 9.30 12.04 -24.03
N ALA A 419 9.74 11.56 -25.21
CA ALA A 419 8.87 11.36 -26.37
C ALA A 419 7.69 10.43 -26.07
N LEU A 420 7.92 9.27 -25.43
CA LEU A 420 6.86 8.34 -25.04
C LEU A 420 5.89 8.94 -24.01
N ILE A 421 6.41 9.72 -23.05
CA ILE A 421 5.59 10.39 -22.04
C ILE A 421 4.68 11.42 -22.70
N ASP A 422 5.19 12.19 -23.66
CA ASP A 422 4.42 13.21 -24.36
C ASP A 422 3.40 12.58 -25.31
N GLU A 423 3.75 11.49 -26.00
CA GLU A 423 2.79 10.69 -26.77
C GLU A 423 1.66 10.18 -25.86
N ARG A 424 1.97 9.66 -24.67
CA ARG A 424 0.96 9.22 -23.72
C ARG A 424 0.06 10.37 -23.24
N LYS A 425 0.63 11.55 -22.96
CA LYS A 425 -0.15 12.74 -22.57
C LYS A 425 -1.09 13.17 -23.69
N LEU A 426 -0.62 13.15 -24.94
CA LEU A 426 -1.42 13.44 -26.12
C LEU A 426 -2.61 12.48 -26.22
N ASN A 427 -2.37 11.17 -26.15
CA ASN A 427 -3.44 10.16 -26.18
C ASN A 427 -4.48 10.37 -25.06
N ILE A 428 -4.05 10.71 -23.83
CA ILE A 428 -4.98 11.00 -22.73
C ILE A 428 -5.78 12.28 -22.97
N ARG A 429 -5.12 13.33 -23.49
CA ARG A 429 -5.80 14.59 -23.85
C ARG A 429 -6.87 14.33 -24.90
N MET A 430 -6.53 13.61 -25.97
CA MET A 430 -7.47 13.27 -27.06
C MET A 430 -8.66 12.46 -26.54
N SER A 431 -8.41 11.41 -25.75
CA SER A 431 -9.47 10.61 -25.14
C SER A 431 -10.40 11.43 -24.21
N LYS A 432 -9.85 12.36 -23.43
CA LYS A 432 -10.66 13.26 -22.57
C LYS A 432 -11.50 14.24 -23.38
N ARG A 433 -10.95 14.82 -24.45
CA ARG A 433 -11.67 15.74 -25.33
C ARG A 433 -12.82 15.04 -26.04
N LEU A 434 -12.57 13.85 -26.60
CA LEU A 434 -13.60 13.02 -27.23
C LEU A 434 -14.71 12.62 -26.24
N ARG A 435 -14.38 12.30 -24.99
CA ARG A 435 -15.40 12.02 -23.97
C ARG A 435 -16.23 13.24 -23.60
N GLY A 436 -15.59 14.40 -23.42
CA GLY A 436 -16.29 15.64 -23.07
C GLY A 436 -17.33 16.03 -24.12
N THR A 437 -16.95 15.99 -25.41
CA THR A 437 -17.89 16.26 -26.50
C THR A 437 -18.96 15.18 -26.65
N ILE A 438 -18.65 13.90 -26.36
CA ILE A 438 -19.68 12.84 -26.33
C ILE A 438 -20.67 13.06 -25.18
N GLU A 439 -20.23 13.50 -24.00
CA GLU A 439 -21.10 13.82 -22.88
C GLU A 439 -21.99 15.02 -23.19
N GLU A 440 -21.42 16.10 -23.72
CA GLU A 440 -22.14 17.31 -24.15
C GLU A 440 -23.16 17.02 -25.27
N THR A 441 -22.81 16.17 -26.24
CA THR A 441 -23.72 15.76 -27.32
C THR A 441 -24.66 14.62 -26.92
N SER A 442 -24.53 14.02 -25.73
CA SER A 442 -25.32 12.85 -25.36
C SER A 442 -26.79 13.17 -25.13
N ASP A 443 -27.08 14.31 -24.50
CA ASP A 443 -28.45 14.76 -24.25
C ASP A 443 -29.10 15.24 -25.55
N LEU A 444 -28.36 15.98 -26.38
CA LEU A 444 -28.76 16.32 -27.74
C LEU A 444 -29.10 15.06 -28.58
N ARG A 445 -28.30 13.99 -28.49
CA ARG A 445 -28.58 12.72 -29.18
C ARG A 445 -29.80 11.98 -28.63
N LYS A 446 -30.07 12.04 -27.32
CA LYS A 446 -31.28 11.45 -26.72
C LYS A 446 -32.52 12.20 -27.16
N GLU A 447 -32.46 13.53 -27.17
CA GLU A 447 -33.52 14.40 -27.67
C GLU A 447 -33.82 14.10 -29.14
N LEU A 448 -32.79 14.05 -29.99
CA LEU A 448 -32.94 13.70 -31.41
C LEU A 448 -33.60 12.33 -31.61
N LYS A 449 -33.20 11.31 -30.84
CA LYS A 449 -33.87 9.99 -30.87
C LYS A 449 -35.32 10.04 -30.39
N SER A 450 -35.64 10.86 -29.39
CA SER A 450 -37.00 11.03 -28.88
C SER A 450 -37.91 11.71 -29.91
N ILE A 451 -37.40 12.76 -30.57
CA ILE A 451 -38.10 13.49 -31.63
C ILE A 451 -38.37 12.55 -32.82
N ILE A 452 -37.37 11.79 -33.27
CA ILE A 452 -37.51 10.82 -34.36
C ILE A 452 -38.52 9.71 -34.02
N ARG A 453 -38.52 9.22 -32.77
CA ARG A 453 -39.50 8.22 -32.31
C ARG A 453 -40.93 8.78 -32.30
N GLY A 454 -41.12 10.05 -31.98
CA GLY A 454 -42.42 10.72 -32.00
C GLY A 454 -42.95 11.05 -33.40
N LEU A 455 -42.08 11.23 -34.40
CA LEU A 455 -42.48 11.58 -35.77
C LEU A 455 -43.18 10.44 -36.53
N ARG A 456 -42.72 9.19 -36.35
CA ARG A 456 -43.29 8.02 -37.04
C ARG A 456 -44.77 7.74 -36.70
N PRO A 457 -45.19 7.66 -35.43
CA PRO A 457 -46.59 7.42 -35.09
C PRO A 457 -47.49 8.60 -35.49
N ARG A 458 -47.00 9.84 -35.36
CA ARG A 458 -47.73 11.04 -35.78
C ARG A 458 -48.03 11.05 -37.27
N SER A 459 -47.05 10.67 -38.11
CA SER A 459 -47.26 10.55 -39.56
C SER A 459 -48.41 9.58 -39.88
N LYS A 460 -48.45 8.43 -39.21
CA LYS A 460 -49.54 7.45 -39.40
C LYS A 460 -50.91 8.01 -39.00
N GLN A 461 -50.99 8.70 -37.86
CA GLN A 461 -52.23 9.33 -37.40
C GLN A 461 -52.70 10.43 -38.37
N MET A 462 -51.77 11.19 -38.95
CA MET A 462 -52.09 12.18 -39.97
C MET A 462 -52.65 11.53 -41.24
N ASP A 463 -52.06 10.42 -41.69
CA ASP A 463 -52.54 9.68 -42.85
C ASP A 463 -53.96 9.10 -42.60
N GLU A 464 -54.22 8.59 -41.39
CA GLU A 464 -55.54 8.08 -40.97
C GLU A 464 -56.61 9.17 -40.94
N LEU A 465 -56.32 10.32 -40.31
CA LEU A 465 -57.25 11.46 -40.26
C LEU A 465 -57.51 12.07 -41.64
N GLN A 466 -56.48 12.12 -42.48
CA GLN A 466 -56.62 12.58 -43.87
C GLN A 466 -57.54 11.63 -44.65
N LYS A 467 -57.35 10.32 -44.52
CA LYS A 467 -58.20 9.32 -45.16
C LYS A 467 -59.65 9.41 -44.69
N GLN A 468 -59.88 9.53 -43.38
CA GLN A 468 -61.23 9.69 -42.82
C GLN A 468 -61.92 10.95 -43.36
N ARG A 469 -61.21 12.08 -43.40
CA ARG A 469 -61.72 13.34 -43.96
C ARG A 469 -62.09 13.17 -45.43
N ASP A 470 -61.19 12.59 -46.22
CA ASP A 470 -61.36 12.45 -47.67
C ASP A 470 -62.49 11.45 -48.00
N ASP A 471 -62.62 10.35 -47.25
CA ASP A 471 -63.71 9.38 -47.40
C ASP A 471 -65.08 10.01 -47.11
N ILE A 472 -65.19 10.87 -46.09
CA ILE A 472 -66.45 11.56 -45.75
C ILE A 472 -66.77 12.65 -46.79
N ASN A 473 -65.78 13.45 -47.21
CA ASN A 473 -65.97 14.49 -48.21
C ASN A 473 -66.34 13.93 -49.59
N GLN A 474 -65.90 12.71 -49.93
CA GLN A 474 -66.36 12.04 -51.15
C GLN A 474 -67.84 11.65 -51.09
N ARG A 475 -68.37 11.35 -49.90
CA ARG A 475 -69.79 11.01 -49.69
C ARG A 475 -70.67 12.25 -49.57
N ILE A 476 -70.15 13.33 -48.99
CA ILE A 476 -70.88 14.56 -48.68
C ILE A 476 -70.23 15.72 -49.45
N GLY A 477 -70.81 16.08 -50.58
CA GLY A 477 -70.33 17.19 -51.42
C GLY A 477 -70.69 18.60 -50.90
N ILE A 478 -71.47 18.69 -49.81
CA ILE A 478 -71.96 19.96 -49.25
C ILE A 478 -71.16 20.30 -47.98
N PRO A 479 -70.57 21.51 -47.88
CA PRO A 479 -69.86 21.93 -46.66
C PRO A 479 -70.77 22.04 -45.43
N LEU A 480 -70.22 21.80 -44.23
CA LEU A 480 -70.95 21.83 -42.95
C LEU A 480 -71.77 23.11 -42.73
N TYR A 481 -71.22 24.29 -43.05
CA TYR A 481 -71.94 25.57 -42.91
C TYR A 481 -73.20 25.62 -43.79
N ARG A 482 -73.15 25.02 -44.97
CA ARG A 482 -74.24 25.02 -45.94
C ARG A 482 -75.32 24.00 -45.58
N ILE A 483 -74.93 22.86 -45.01
CA ILE A 483 -75.88 21.90 -44.41
C ILE A 483 -76.67 22.56 -43.28
N ASN A 484 -76.01 23.37 -42.44
CA ASN A 484 -76.69 24.12 -41.37
C ASN A 484 -77.71 25.13 -41.88
N GLU A 485 -77.38 25.86 -42.95
CA GLU A 485 -78.32 26.77 -43.61
C GLU A 485 -79.52 26.00 -44.16
N LEU A 486 -79.28 24.94 -44.94
CA LEU A 486 -80.33 24.12 -45.52
C LEU A 486 -81.22 23.46 -44.46
N MET A 487 -80.65 23.02 -43.33
CA MET A 487 -81.43 22.51 -42.20
C MET A 487 -82.35 23.58 -41.61
N LYS A 488 -81.86 24.81 -41.43
CA LYS A 488 -82.69 25.92 -40.92
C LYS A 488 -83.81 26.26 -41.91
N ASP A 489 -83.48 26.37 -43.19
CA ASP A 489 -84.45 26.69 -44.24
C ASP A 489 -85.57 25.64 -44.30
N VAL A 490 -85.22 24.34 -44.26
CA VAL A 490 -86.20 23.25 -44.30
C VAL A 490 -86.99 23.16 -42.99
N TYR A 491 -86.37 23.42 -41.84
CA TYR A 491 -87.05 23.47 -40.55
C TYR A 491 -88.08 24.62 -40.50
N GLU A 492 -87.71 25.81 -40.98
CA GLU A 492 -88.62 26.96 -41.06
C GLU A 492 -89.79 26.68 -42.03
N GLN A 493 -89.53 25.98 -43.14
CA GLN A 493 -90.59 25.56 -44.06
C GLN A 493 -91.57 24.53 -43.45
N LEU A 494 -91.09 23.62 -42.60
CA LEU A 494 -91.90 22.59 -41.96
C LEU A 494 -92.64 23.06 -40.69
N THR A 495 -92.13 24.09 -40.00
CA THR A 495 -92.65 24.56 -38.70
C THR A 495 -93.29 25.94 -38.74
N GLY A 496 -93.23 26.64 -39.87
CA GLY A 496 -93.88 27.94 -40.07
C GLY A 496 -95.41 27.86 -40.11
N GLU A 497 -96.07 29.02 -40.00
CA GLU A 497 -97.53 29.12 -40.11
C GLU A 497 -97.98 28.76 -41.54
N ILE A 498 -98.88 27.77 -41.66
CA ILE A 498 -99.38 27.29 -42.95
C ILE A 498 -100.31 28.35 -43.56
N ASP A 499 -99.95 28.86 -44.74
CA ASP A 499 -100.83 29.71 -45.53
C ASP A 499 -102.04 28.90 -46.05
N VAL A 500 -103.26 29.32 -45.69
CA VAL A 500 -104.53 28.63 -45.96
C VAL A 500 -104.75 28.41 -47.48
N PHE A 501 -104.10 29.19 -48.34
CA PHE A 501 -104.21 29.08 -49.81
C PHE A 501 -103.09 28.24 -50.47
N GLN A 502 -102.04 27.85 -49.75
CA GLN A 502 -100.96 27.00 -50.25
C GLN A 502 -100.68 25.87 -49.25
N VAL A 503 -101.63 24.95 -49.10
CA VAL A 503 -101.43 23.73 -48.31
C VAL A 503 -100.45 22.81 -49.08
N PRO A 504 -99.28 22.49 -48.52
CA PRO A 504 -98.38 21.52 -49.12
C PRO A 504 -99.10 20.17 -49.25
N SER A 505 -98.91 19.46 -50.37
CA SER A 505 -99.40 18.09 -50.47
C SER A 505 -98.64 17.21 -49.47
N LEU A 506 -99.32 16.25 -48.83
CA LEU A 506 -98.70 15.28 -47.90
C LEU A 506 -97.37 14.69 -48.43
N ARG A 507 -97.30 14.37 -49.74
CA ARG A 507 -96.08 13.87 -50.40
C ARG A 507 -94.89 14.85 -50.36
N ARG A 508 -95.14 16.15 -50.50
CA ARG A 508 -94.10 17.18 -50.45
C ARG A 508 -93.58 17.38 -49.03
N GLU A 509 -94.46 17.30 -48.04
CA GLU A 509 -94.05 17.32 -46.63
C GLU A 509 -93.25 16.06 -46.29
N GLU A 510 -93.69 14.87 -46.73
CA GLU A 510 -92.94 13.61 -46.59
C GLU A 510 -91.53 13.72 -47.22
N ASP A 511 -91.42 14.28 -48.42
CA ASP A 511 -90.14 14.52 -49.11
C ASP A 511 -89.26 15.53 -48.33
N GLN A 512 -89.84 16.61 -47.79
CA GLN A 512 -89.13 17.60 -46.98
C GLN A 512 -88.67 17.04 -45.63
N PHE A 513 -89.49 16.21 -44.97
CA PHE A 513 -89.11 15.50 -43.75
C PHE A 513 -87.99 14.50 -44.03
N ALA A 514 -88.08 13.72 -45.11
CA ALA A 514 -87.03 12.80 -45.53
C ALA A 514 -85.71 13.54 -45.79
N TRP A 515 -85.77 14.64 -46.55
CA TRP A 515 -84.63 15.51 -46.83
C TRP A 515 -84.05 16.14 -45.56
N PHE A 516 -84.88 16.55 -44.60
CA PHE A 516 -84.42 17.09 -43.32
C PHE A 516 -83.66 16.04 -42.49
N PHE A 517 -84.15 14.81 -42.43
CA PHE A 517 -83.44 13.70 -41.76
C PHE A 517 -82.15 13.32 -42.48
N GLU A 518 -82.12 13.37 -43.82
CA GLU A 518 -80.89 13.22 -44.60
C GLU A 518 -79.88 14.33 -44.28
N LEU A 519 -80.33 15.59 -44.20
CA LEU A 519 -79.49 16.71 -43.80
C LEU A 519 -78.96 16.58 -42.36
N GLN A 520 -79.75 16.05 -41.42
CA GLN A 520 -79.29 15.75 -40.06
C GLN A 520 -78.21 14.67 -40.06
N ALA A 521 -78.39 13.59 -40.82
CA ALA A 521 -77.38 12.54 -40.97
C ALA A 521 -76.11 13.04 -41.67
N MET A 522 -76.25 13.91 -42.68
CA MET A 522 -75.13 14.58 -43.35
C MET A 522 -74.40 15.54 -42.40
N HIS A 523 -75.12 16.25 -41.54
CA HIS A 523 -74.55 17.17 -40.55
C HIS A 523 -73.66 16.44 -39.55
N GLU A 524 -74.12 15.30 -39.03
CA GLU A 524 -73.34 14.46 -38.10
C GLU A 524 -72.01 14.02 -38.74
N GLN A 525 -72.07 13.47 -39.95
CA GLN A 525 -70.88 13.01 -40.68
C GLN A 525 -69.96 14.17 -41.10
N ALA A 526 -70.51 15.30 -41.56
CA ALA A 526 -69.73 16.48 -41.92
C ALA A 526 -69.04 17.13 -40.71
N THR A 527 -69.62 17.01 -39.51
CA THR A 527 -68.99 17.44 -38.25
C THR A 527 -67.75 16.60 -37.96
N ILE A 528 -67.84 15.27 -38.10
CA ILE A 528 -66.70 14.34 -37.94
C ILE A 528 -65.58 14.65 -38.95
N ALA A 529 -65.91 15.00 -40.20
CA ALA A 529 -64.92 15.40 -41.20
C ALA A 529 -64.20 16.71 -40.83
N GLN A 530 -64.95 17.69 -40.31
CA GLN A 530 -64.41 18.98 -39.88
C GLN A 530 -63.51 18.82 -38.64
N GLU A 531 -63.93 18.01 -37.66
CA GLU A 531 -63.13 17.65 -36.48
C GLU A 531 -61.84 16.93 -36.87
N SER A 532 -61.94 15.93 -37.77
CA SER A 532 -60.77 15.23 -38.33
C SER A 532 -59.81 16.19 -39.04
N HIS A 533 -60.33 17.17 -39.78
CA HIS A 533 -59.52 18.18 -40.45
C HIS A 533 -58.82 19.12 -39.46
N GLN A 534 -59.51 19.56 -38.40
CA GLN A 534 -58.92 20.38 -37.34
C GLN A 534 -57.81 19.61 -36.59
N ALA A 535 -58.05 18.34 -36.26
CA ALA A 535 -57.07 17.46 -35.62
C ALA A 535 -55.83 17.25 -36.52
N PHE A 536 -56.02 17.08 -37.83
CA PHE A 536 -54.93 16.98 -38.80
C PHE A 536 -54.08 18.27 -38.83
N ILE A 537 -54.70 19.45 -38.85
CA ILE A 537 -53.99 20.74 -38.82
C ILE A 537 -53.16 20.90 -37.54
N ALA A 538 -53.72 20.49 -36.39
CA ALA A 538 -53.02 20.52 -35.11
C ALA A 538 -51.75 19.64 -35.14
N LEU A 539 -51.88 18.38 -35.61
CA LEU A 539 -50.75 17.47 -35.76
C LEU A 539 -49.70 17.98 -36.75
N LEU A 540 -50.12 18.62 -37.84
CA LEU A 540 -49.22 19.19 -38.84
C LEU A 540 -48.39 20.35 -38.27
N LYS A 541 -49.00 21.17 -37.40
CA LYS A 541 -48.30 22.25 -36.68
C LYS A 541 -47.24 21.67 -35.73
N GLU A 542 -47.60 20.68 -34.93
CA GLU A 542 -46.66 19.98 -34.04
C GLU A 542 -45.53 19.28 -34.82
N GLN A 543 -45.83 18.67 -35.97
CA GLN A 543 -44.84 18.02 -36.81
C GLN A 543 -43.83 19.04 -37.37
N LYS A 544 -44.30 20.22 -37.81
CA LYS A 544 -43.42 21.31 -38.25
C LYS A 544 -42.51 21.81 -37.13
N GLU A 545 -43.03 21.92 -35.90
CA GLU A 545 -42.24 22.30 -34.72
C GLU A 545 -41.18 21.24 -34.37
N ALA A 546 -41.55 19.96 -34.40
CA ALA A 546 -40.62 18.85 -34.18
C ALA A 546 -39.49 18.80 -35.23
N VAL A 547 -39.80 19.08 -36.50
CA VAL A 547 -38.79 19.16 -37.58
C VAL A 547 -37.88 20.37 -37.41
N ARG A 548 -38.37 21.50 -36.91
CA ARG A 548 -37.53 22.66 -36.58
C ARG A 548 -36.55 22.34 -35.45
N ALA A 549 -37.04 21.73 -34.36
CA ALA A 549 -36.20 21.29 -33.24
C ALA A 549 -35.12 20.28 -33.69
N LEU A 550 -35.44 19.39 -34.64
CA LEU A 550 -34.47 18.46 -35.22
C LEU A 550 -33.33 19.20 -35.94
N LYS A 551 -33.66 20.19 -36.77
CA LYS A 551 -32.65 21.01 -37.49
C LYS A 551 -31.77 21.83 -36.54
N GLU A 552 -32.34 22.35 -35.46
CA GLU A 552 -31.60 23.08 -34.43
C GLU A 552 -30.61 22.16 -33.70
N ASN A 553 -31.06 20.97 -33.28
CA ASN A 553 -30.21 19.98 -32.61
C ASN A 553 -29.08 19.46 -33.52
N GLU A 554 -29.36 19.20 -34.80
CA GLU A 554 -28.32 18.84 -35.79
C GLU A 554 -27.28 19.95 -35.98
N LYS A 555 -27.73 21.22 -35.99
CA LYS A 555 -26.83 22.38 -36.10
C LYS A 555 -25.93 22.52 -34.87
N GLU A 556 -26.47 22.33 -33.66
CA GLU A 556 -25.67 22.35 -32.43
C GLU A 556 -24.67 21.19 -32.37
N GLN A 557 -25.04 19.99 -32.78
CA GLN A 557 -24.09 18.86 -32.87
C GLN A 557 -22.96 19.14 -33.87
N LEU A 558 -23.27 19.77 -35.00
CA LEU A 558 -22.26 20.14 -36.01
C LEU A 558 -21.31 21.22 -35.48
N LYS A 559 -21.81 22.22 -34.75
CA LYS A 559 -20.99 23.24 -34.09
C LYS A 559 -19.99 22.63 -33.10
N HIS A 560 -20.45 21.77 -32.20
CA HIS A 560 -19.55 21.08 -31.26
C HIS A 560 -18.50 20.21 -31.97
N LYS A 561 -18.87 19.61 -33.12
CA LYS A 561 -17.94 18.86 -33.97
C LYS A 561 -16.89 19.77 -34.59
N THR A 562 -17.28 20.94 -35.12
CA THR A 562 -16.37 21.90 -35.74
C THR A 562 -15.45 22.55 -34.72
N GLU A 563 -15.96 22.94 -33.55
CA GLU A 563 -15.17 23.50 -32.45
C GLU A 563 -14.09 22.51 -31.97
N LEU A 564 -14.42 21.21 -31.92
CA LEU A 564 -13.45 20.17 -31.59
C LEU A 564 -12.33 20.09 -32.63
N ILE A 565 -12.67 20.13 -33.92
CA ILE A 565 -11.70 20.06 -35.03
C ILE A 565 -10.82 21.32 -35.06
N GLU A 566 -11.38 22.51 -34.78
CA GLU A 566 -10.62 23.75 -34.66
C GLU A 566 -9.63 23.71 -33.49
N SER A 567 -10.04 23.14 -32.35
CA SER A 567 -9.17 23.03 -31.19
C SER A 567 -8.01 22.03 -31.37
N GLU A 568 -8.23 20.98 -32.17
CA GLU A 568 -7.28 19.88 -32.37
C GLU A 568 -7.37 19.38 -33.83
N PRO A 569 -6.57 19.94 -34.76
CA PRO A 569 -6.69 19.68 -36.20
C PRO A 569 -6.36 18.23 -36.60
N MET A 570 -5.68 17.46 -35.73
CA MET A 570 -5.39 16.05 -35.96
C MET A 570 -6.60 15.11 -35.82
N LEU A 571 -7.76 15.60 -35.35
CA LEU A 571 -9.00 14.83 -35.22
C LEU A 571 -9.89 14.91 -36.47
N LYS A 572 -9.46 15.61 -37.51
CA LYS A 572 -10.24 15.90 -38.73
C LYS A 572 -10.61 14.64 -39.54
N ASP A 573 -9.76 13.63 -39.50
CA ASP A 573 -9.88 12.41 -40.33
C ASP A 573 -10.41 11.18 -39.55
N LEU A 574 -10.79 11.34 -38.28
CA LEU A 574 -11.33 10.25 -37.46
C LEU A 574 -12.84 10.34 -37.29
N ASP A 575 -13.50 9.19 -37.28
CA ASP A 575 -14.91 9.06 -36.94
C ASP A 575 -15.10 9.26 -35.43
N LEU A 576 -15.48 10.49 -35.03
CA LEU A 576 -15.61 10.94 -33.63
C LEU A 576 -16.67 10.15 -32.82
N ASN A 577 -16.32 8.90 -32.50
CA ASN A 577 -17.14 7.91 -31.84
C ASN A 577 -16.49 7.45 -30.53
N PHE A 578 -17.30 6.87 -29.63
CA PHE A 578 -16.81 6.37 -28.34
C PHE A 578 -15.74 5.26 -28.48
N SER A 579 -15.82 4.47 -29.57
CA SER A 579 -14.82 3.45 -29.91
C SER A 579 -13.40 4.04 -30.01
N ASP A 580 -13.26 5.22 -30.60
CA ASP A 580 -11.96 5.83 -30.88
C ASP A 580 -11.35 6.42 -29.61
N ALA A 581 -12.17 7.02 -28.74
CA ALA A 581 -11.75 7.40 -27.39
C ALA A 581 -11.18 6.19 -26.61
N MET A 582 -11.80 5.01 -26.75
CA MET A 582 -11.30 3.77 -26.14
C MET A 582 -9.98 3.30 -26.77
N GLN A 583 -9.77 3.52 -28.07
CA GLN A 583 -8.49 3.20 -28.73
C GLN A 583 -7.36 4.07 -28.19
N PHE A 584 -7.58 5.39 -28.02
CA PHE A 584 -6.62 6.29 -27.39
C PHE A 584 -6.29 5.87 -25.94
N ASP A 585 -7.28 5.44 -25.16
CA ASP A 585 -7.04 4.90 -23.82
C ASP A 585 -6.21 3.61 -23.83
N LYS A 586 -6.54 2.67 -24.73
CA LYS A 586 -5.77 1.42 -24.90
C LYS A 586 -4.33 1.74 -25.30
N LYS A 587 -4.11 2.67 -26.23
CA LYS A 587 -2.78 3.13 -26.65
C LYS A 587 -2.03 3.79 -25.49
N ALA A 588 -2.67 4.70 -24.74
CA ALA A 588 -2.09 5.30 -23.54
C ALA A 588 -1.70 4.27 -22.46
N HIS A 589 -2.48 3.19 -22.32
CA HIS A 589 -2.18 2.11 -21.38
C HIS A 589 -1.02 1.22 -21.85
N LYS A 590 -0.92 0.93 -23.16
CA LYS A 590 0.23 0.24 -23.76
C LYS A 590 1.51 1.07 -23.58
N LEU A 591 1.45 2.37 -23.89
CA LEU A 591 2.57 3.30 -23.69
C LEU A 591 3.02 3.35 -22.22
N MET A 592 2.09 3.32 -21.27
CA MET A 592 2.44 3.24 -19.84
C MET A 592 3.34 2.03 -19.51
N LYS A 593 3.04 0.85 -20.06
CA LYS A 593 3.85 -0.36 -19.81
C LYS A 593 5.27 -0.21 -20.37
N VAL A 594 5.39 0.34 -21.58
CA VAL A 594 6.69 0.59 -22.22
C VAL A 594 7.49 1.64 -21.42
N ILE A 595 6.83 2.73 -20.99
CA ILE A 595 7.45 3.76 -20.14
C ILE A 595 7.97 3.14 -18.84
N ASP A 596 7.20 2.26 -18.19
CA ASP A 596 7.62 1.62 -16.95
C ASP A 596 8.86 0.72 -17.15
N GLN A 597 8.93 -0.04 -18.25
CA GLN A 597 10.11 -0.84 -18.64
C GLN A 597 11.33 0.04 -18.98
N ARG A 598 11.13 1.16 -19.68
CA ARG A 598 12.24 2.08 -19.99
C ARG A 598 12.74 2.78 -18.73
N ARG A 599 11.87 3.12 -17.78
CA ARG A 599 12.27 3.70 -16.48
C ARG A 599 13.09 2.76 -15.62
N THR A 600 12.88 1.44 -15.68
CA THR A 600 13.76 0.49 -15.00
C THR A 600 15.15 0.50 -15.62
N GLU A 601 15.24 0.54 -16.95
CA GLU A 601 16.53 0.62 -17.65
C GLU A 601 17.27 1.94 -17.36
N VAL A 602 16.58 3.09 -17.39
CA VAL A 602 17.16 4.40 -17.01
C VAL A 602 17.77 4.33 -15.61
N ARG A 603 17.09 3.68 -14.66
CA ARG A 603 17.56 3.55 -13.28
C ARG A 603 18.77 2.65 -13.18
N ARG A 604 18.79 1.55 -13.92
CA ARG A 604 19.93 0.63 -14.02
C ARG A 604 21.18 1.38 -14.51
N LEU A 605 21.07 2.07 -15.66
CA LEU A 605 22.17 2.86 -16.23
C LEU A 605 22.62 3.99 -15.29
N ARG A 606 21.69 4.70 -14.64
CA ARG A 606 22.02 5.72 -13.63
C ARG A 606 22.81 5.17 -12.46
N ARG A 607 22.43 3.98 -11.96
CA ARG A 607 23.16 3.30 -10.89
C ARG A 607 24.54 2.85 -11.35
N GLU A 608 24.63 2.28 -12.55
CA GLU A 608 25.90 1.81 -13.11
C GLU A 608 26.87 2.97 -13.34
N LYS A 609 26.40 4.06 -13.94
CA LYS A 609 27.15 5.32 -14.02
C LYS A 609 27.62 5.78 -12.64
N GLY A 610 26.72 5.81 -11.65
CA GLY A 610 27.09 6.20 -10.28
C GLY A 610 28.11 5.26 -9.62
N ARG A 611 28.02 3.96 -9.90
CA ARG A 611 28.96 2.92 -9.44
C ARG A 611 30.34 3.13 -10.08
N LEU A 612 30.40 3.30 -11.40
CA LEU A 612 31.63 3.54 -12.15
C LEU A 612 32.28 4.87 -11.72
N GLU A 613 31.52 5.96 -11.58
CA GLU A 613 32.03 7.23 -11.07
C GLU A 613 32.55 7.12 -9.63
N ALA A 614 31.87 6.35 -8.77
CA ALA A 614 32.35 6.09 -7.42
C ALA A 614 33.65 5.28 -7.42
N TRP A 615 33.77 4.29 -8.31
CA TRP A 615 35.00 3.53 -8.50
C TRP A 615 36.15 4.43 -8.97
N VAL A 616 35.92 5.29 -9.97
CA VAL A 616 36.92 6.28 -10.44
C VAL A 616 37.40 7.18 -9.29
N ARG A 617 36.49 7.64 -8.41
CA ARG A 617 36.87 8.44 -7.22
C ARG A 617 37.70 7.65 -6.21
N ILE A 618 37.43 6.36 -6.05
CA ILE A 618 38.14 5.47 -5.11
C ILE A 618 39.51 5.07 -5.67
N SER A 619 39.59 4.70 -6.95
CA SER A 619 40.82 4.26 -7.60
C SER A 619 41.81 5.40 -7.85
N SER A 620 41.31 6.62 -8.07
CA SER A 620 42.15 7.83 -8.17
C SER A 620 42.67 8.34 -6.82
N ASN A 621 42.16 7.83 -5.69
CA ASN A 621 42.61 8.25 -4.36
C ASN A 621 42.84 7.04 -3.43
N PRO A 622 44.01 6.37 -3.53
CA PRO A 622 44.25 5.08 -2.91
C PRO A 622 44.40 5.10 -1.37
N ASN A 623 44.15 6.22 -0.68
CA ASN A 623 44.31 6.26 0.79
C ASN A 623 43.16 6.94 1.57
N PRO A 624 42.22 6.16 2.13
CA PRO A 624 41.31 6.64 3.16
C PRO A 624 41.50 5.93 4.52
N ARG A 625 42.66 5.33 4.81
CA ARG A 625 42.96 4.71 6.12
C ARG A 625 44.18 5.37 6.76
N GLY A 626 43.95 6.45 7.51
CA GLY A 626 45.06 7.10 8.22
C GLY A 626 44.78 8.34 9.06
N HIS A 627 43.55 8.62 9.49
CA HIS A 627 43.34 9.60 10.57
C HIS A 627 42.41 9.03 11.64
N ALA A 628 42.98 8.10 12.40
CA ALA A 628 42.63 7.97 13.80
C ALA A 628 42.88 9.31 14.50
N ARG A 629 41.91 9.70 15.31
CA ARG A 629 41.92 10.86 16.21
C ARG A 629 43.27 10.94 16.95
N LYS A 630 44.07 11.97 16.69
CA LYS A 630 45.02 12.48 17.68
C LYS A 630 44.33 13.59 18.47
N GLY A 631 44.14 13.35 19.75
CA GLY A 631 43.73 14.38 20.70
C GLY A 631 44.84 15.39 20.95
N ASN A 632 44.41 16.62 21.28
CA ASN A 632 45.12 17.71 21.95
C ASN A 632 46.31 18.35 21.20
N LYS A 633 46.42 19.68 20.99
CA LYS A 633 46.10 20.83 21.85
C LYS A 633 45.81 22.10 21.01
N SER A 634 45.09 23.02 21.67
CA SER A 634 45.16 24.50 21.56
C SER A 634 44.29 25.23 20.53
N GLY A 635 43.66 26.31 21.01
CA GLY A 635 43.24 27.44 20.18
C GLY A 635 41.74 27.54 19.91
N GLY A 636 40.93 27.81 20.94
CA GLY A 636 39.50 28.05 20.79
C GLY A 636 39.17 29.25 19.90
N LYS A 637 38.22 29.07 18.97
CA LYS A 637 37.27 30.10 18.56
C LYS A 637 35.88 29.49 18.46
N LYS A 638 35.06 29.79 19.46
CA LYS A 638 33.61 29.54 19.48
C LYS A 638 32.97 30.12 18.22
N ARG A 639 32.33 29.30 17.39
CA ARG A 639 31.27 29.77 16.48
C ARG A 639 29.92 29.56 17.17
N THR A 640 29.29 30.68 17.49
CA THR A 640 27.94 30.78 18.02
C THR A 640 26.92 30.22 17.03
N LYS A 641 25.94 29.47 17.54
CA LYS A 641 24.67 29.20 16.85
C LYS A 641 23.96 30.53 16.58
N SER A 642 23.68 30.80 15.31
CA SER A 642 22.52 31.58 14.89
C SER A 642 22.07 31.01 13.55
N GLY A 643 20.83 30.54 13.50
CA GLY A 643 20.22 30.04 12.29
C GLY A 643 20.00 31.17 11.29
N SER A 644 20.44 30.92 10.07
CA SER A 644 19.80 31.42 8.85
C SER A 644 20.16 30.43 7.75
N ALA A 645 19.14 29.88 7.11
CA ALA A 645 19.29 28.95 6.01
C ALA A 645 19.94 29.67 4.82
N ASP A 646 21.17 29.26 4.44
CA ASP A 646 21.76 29.64 3.16
C ASP A 646 21.05 28.85 2.05
N TRP A 647 20.05 29.48 1.45
CA TRP A 647 19.46 29.05 0.19
C TRP A 647 20.34 29.55 -0.96
N LYS A 648 21.02 28.64 -1.68
CA LYS A 648 21.66 28.97 -2.97
C LYS A 648 20.65 28.73 -4.11
N PRO A 649 20.38 29.70 -4.99
CA PRO A 649 19.60 29.47 -6.19
C PRO A 649 20.38 28.65 -7.22
N ARG A 650 19.63 27.89 -8.03
CA ARG A 650 20.09 27.06 -9.15
C ARG A 650 20.79 27.90 -10.23
N ASN A 651 21.93 27.40 -10.70
CA ASN A 651 22.64 27.88 -11.89
C ASN A 651 21.71 27.94 -13.10
N ASN A 652 21.48 29.16 -13.62
CA ASN A 652 21.41 29.53 -15.05
C ASN A 652 21.01 31.01 -15.25
N GLY A 653 21.31 31.88 -14.27
CA GLY A 653 21.11 33.33 -14.39
C GLY A 653 22.42 34.08 -14.65
N PRO A 654 22.39 35.26 -15.29
CA PRO A 654 23.56 36.10 -15.49
C PRO A 654 24.16 36.55 -14.14
N ARG A 655 25.49 36.72 -14.10
CA ARG A 655 26.19 37.07 -12.86
C ARG A 655 25.82 38.49 -12.42
N PRO A 656 25.63 38.75 -11.12
CA PRO A 656 25.22 40.07 -10.62
C PRO A 656 26.15 41.22 -11.06
N GLU A 657 27.45 40.96 -11.17
CA GLU A 657 28.46 41.95 -11.60
C GLU A 657 28.31 42.37 -13.07
N ASP A 658 27.95 41.43 -13.94
CA ASP A 658 27.76 41.69 -15.38
C ASP A 658 26.47 42.48 -15.61
N VAL A 659 25.43 42.19 -14.82
CA VAL A 659 24.16 42.91 -14.85
C VAL A 659 24.31 44.34 -14.33
N GLN A 660 25.12 44.54 -13.28
CA GLN A 660 25.41 45.88 -12.73
C GLN A 660 26.20 46.76 -13.72
N LYS A 661 27.17 46.20 -14.45
CA LYS A 661 27.89 46.93 -15.51
C LYS A 661 26.96 47.33 -16.65
N ARG A 662 26.12 46.40 -17.12
CA ARG A 662 25.17 46.64 -18.20
C ARG A 662 24.13 47.70 -17.83
N ALA A 663 23.72 47.75 -16.56
CA ALA A 663 22.86 48.80 -16.00
C ALA A 663 23.58 50.17 -15.90
N ALA A 664 24.86 50.19 -15.54
CA ALA A 664 25.66 51.43 -15.45
C ALA A 664 25.94 52.06 -16.82
N GLU A 665 26.08 51.23 -17.86
CA GLU A 665 26.33 51.64 -19.25
C GLU A 665 25.05 52.04 -20.01
N GLY A 666 23.88 52.00 -19.36
CA GLY A 666 22.59 52.41 -19.95
C GLY A 666 21.95 51.37 -20.89
N GLY A 667 22.41 50.10 -20.83
CA GLY A 667 21.83 49.01 -21.62
C GLY A 667 20.45 48.56 -21.10
N THR A 668 19.63 48.00 -22.00
CA THR A 668 18.30 47.45 -21.68
C THR A 668 18.41 46.21 -20.79
N LEU A 669 17.67 46.18 -19.67
CA LEU A 669 17.70 45.07 -18.71
C LEU A 669 16.53 44.11 -18.91
N SER A 670 16.79 42.79 -18.88
CA SER A 670 15.73 41.77 -18.90
C SER A 670 15.05 41.62 -17.53
N LEU A 671 13.88 40.98 -17.47
CA LEU A 671 13.18 40.73 -16.20
C LEU A 671 14.00 39.86 -15.22
N SER A 672 14.82 38.94 -15.74
CA SER A 672 15.77 38.16 -14.94
C SER A 672 16.93 39.02 -14.41
N ASP A 673 17.37 40.03 -15.17
CA ASP A 673 18.43 40.95 -14.74
C ASP A 673 17.94 41.87 -13.61
N LEU A 674 16.69 42.33 -13.70
CA LEU A 674 16.01 43.11 -12.67
C LEU A 674 15.86 42.32 -11.36
N ASP A 675 15.50 41.05 -11.43
CA ASP A 675 15.39 40.17 -10.26
C ASP A 675 16.75 39.94 -9.59
N VAL A 676 17.82 39.78 -10.38
CA VAL A 676 19.20 39.67 -9.85
C VAL A 676 19.67 40.98 -9.20
N LEU A 677 19.34 42.15 -9.77
CA LEU A 677 19.68 43.47 -9.21
C LEU A 677 18.93 43.77 -7.90
N LEU A 678 17.64 43.42 -7.83
CA LEU A 678 16.80 43.62 -6.64
C LEU A 678 17.28 42.75 -5.47
N ASN A 679 17.68 41.51 -5.76
CA ASN A 679 18.17 40.58 -4.73
C ASN A 679 19.63 40.81 -4.31
N SER A 680 20.44 41.53 -5.12
CA SER A 680 21.85 41.81 -4.83
C SER A 680 22.13 43.18 -4.19
N GLY A 681 21.09 43.96 -3.85
CA GLY A 681 21.22 45.22 -3.10
C GLY A 681 20.64 46.47 -3.78
N GLY A 682 19.97 46.32 -4.93
CA GLY A 682 19.25 47.38 -5.63
C GLY A 682 20.16 48.40 -6.35
N PHE A 683 19.54 49.30 -7.14
CA PHE A 683 20.23 50.28 -8.00
C PHE A 683 21.17 51.26 -7.27
N LYS A 684 21.11 51.33 -5.93
CA LYS A 684 22.00 52.18 -5.13
C LYS A 684 23.47 51.72 -5.16
N SER A 685 23.76 50.48 -5.57
CA SER A 685 25.14 49.98 -5.73
C SER A 685 25.77 50.35 -7.08
N VAL A 686 24.96 50.71 -8.08
CA VAL A 686 25.41 50.96 -9.46
C VAL A 686 26.11 52.32 -9.60
N THR A 687 25.93 53.24 -8.65
CA THR A 687 26.42 54.63 -8.74
C THR A 687 27.67 54.94 -7.91
N LYS A 688 28.40 53.95 -7.37
CA LYS A 688 29.66 54.20 -6.63
C LYS A 688 30.90 53.85 -7.46
N GLY A 689 31.30 54.79 -8.31
CA GLY A 689 32.65 54.87 -8.85
C GLY A 689 33.63 55.42 -7.80
N GLN A 690 34.71 54.68 -7.58
CA GLN A 690 36.03 55.05 -7.06
C GLN A 690 36.18 56.28 -6.13
N THR A 691 36.64 56.06 -4.90
CA THR A 691 37.83 56.73 -4.32
C THR A 691 38.24 56.09 -2.98
N THR A 692 39.50 56.28 -2.66
CA THR A 692 40.39 55.55 -1.76
C THR A 692 40.28 55.89 -0.26
N ALA A 693 40.91 55.00 0.53
CA ALA A 693 41.70 55.27 1.75
C ALA A 693 41.15 54.76 3.10
N LYS A 694 42.05 54.09 3.81
CA LYS A 694 41.96 53.61 5.20
C LYS A 694 41.67 54.77 6.15
N SER A 695 40.77 54.58 7.11
CA SER A 695 40.98 55.07 8.48
C SER A 695 39.99 54.48 9.48
N THR A 696 40.58 53.92 10.54
CA THR A 696 40.12 53.76 11.93
C THR A 696 38.84 54.50 12.34
N ARG A 697 37.96 53.86 13.12
CA ARG A 697 37.94 53.91 14.61
C ARG A 697 36.53 53.59 15.15
N ARG A 698 36.42 52.38 15.72
CA ARG A 698 35.88 52.08 17.06
C ARG A 698 35.10 53.24 17.74
N GLN A 699 33.83 53.02 18.09
CA GLN A 699 33.40 52.85 19.49
C GLN A 699 31.89 52.66 19.69
N GLU A 700 31.63 51.74 20.63
CA GLU A 700 30.60 51.79 21.68
C GLU A 700 29.13 51.45 21.39
N ARG A 701 28.87 50.17 21.65
CA ARG A 701 27.67 49.68 22.36
C ARG A 701 27.42 50.46 23.66
N LYS A 702 26.16 50.82 23.91
CA LYS A 702 25.56 50.81 25.26
C LYS A 702 24.21 50.08 25.25
N LYS A 703 24.01 49.29 26.30
CA LYS A 703 22.89 48.38 26.60
C LYS A 703 21.86 49.05 27.54
N LYS A 704 20.70 48.39 27.64
CA LYS A 704 19.62 48.42 28.67
C LYS A 704 18.48 49.41 28.33
N ALA A 705 17.19 49.17 28.61
CA ALA A 705 16.56 48.32 29.63
C ALA A 705 15.11 47.89 29.25
N ASN A 706 14.54 46.98 30.05
CA ASN A 706 13.16 46.47 30.06
C ASN A 706 12.08 47.53 30.37
N ALA A 707 10.84 47.35 29.89
CA ALA A 707 9.60 47.40 30.70
C ALA A 707 8.29 47.12 29.91
N ARG A 708 7.55 46.13 30.42
CA ARG A 708 6.08 45.92 30.60
C ARG A 708 4.98 46.65 29.79
N ASN A 709 3.95 45.82 29.51
CA ASN A 709 2.48 46.04 29.52
C ASN A 709 1.81 46.97 28.49
N LEU A 710 0.75 46.45 27.82
CA LEU A 710 -0.66 46.91 27.90
C LEU A 710 -1.51 46.40 26.71
N THR A 711 -2.65 45.77 26.99
CA THR A 711 -3.85 45.69 26.13
C THR A 711 -4.65 47.01 26.23
N PRO A 712 -5.42 47.47 25.21
CA PRO A 712 -6.85 47.13 25.02
C PRO A 712 -7.29 47.06 23.52
N HIS A 713 -8.22 46.19 23.08
CA HIS A 713 -9.70 46.22 23.10
C HIS A 713 -10.43 47.01 21.96
N ARG A 714 -11.26 46.24 21.23
CA ARG A 714 -12.57 46.51 20.57
C ARG A 714 -12.73 47.40 19.32
N GLY A 715 -13.44 46.81 18.34
CA GLY A 715 -14.31 47.48 17.36
C GLY A 715 -15.09 46.48 16.48
N ALA A 716 -16.39 46.25 16.80
CA ALA A 716 -17.38 45.49 16.01
C ALA A 716 -17.90 46.36 14.82
N ARG A 717 -18.64 45.94 13.79
CA ARG A 717 -19.88 45.13 13.68
C ARG A 717 -20.27 45.09 12.19
N SER A 718 -20.81 43.98 11.66
CA SER A 718 -22.14 43.97 11.00
C SER A 718 -22.53 42.53 10.60
N GLN A 719 -23.69 42.11 11.10
CA GLN A 719 -24.43 40.93 10.67
C GLN A 719 -25.54 41.38 9.72
N SER A 720 -25.89 40.53 8.76
CA SER A 720 -27.16 40.59 8.03
C SER A 720 -27.81 39.20 8.09
N LYS A 721 -29.01 39.16 8.69
CA LYS A 721 -29.93 38.01 8.78
C LYS A 721 -30.83 37.93 7.54
N LYS A 722 -31.13 36.72 7.07
CA LYS A 722 -32.43 36.21 6.55
C LYS A 722 -32.19 34.78 6.06
N GLY A 723 -33.00 33.76 6.30
CA GLY A 723 -34.28 33.62 6.98
C GLY A 723 -34.67 32.13 6.93
N ARG A 724 -35.46 31.67 7.90
CA ARG A 724 -36.05 30.33 7.94
C ARG A 724 -37.54 30.51 8.28
N LYS A 725 -38.41 29.90 7.48
CA LYS A 725 -39.82 29.50 7.66
C LYS A 725 -40.18 28.75 6.36
N ASP A 726 -40.84 27.61 6.32
CA ASP A 726 -41.45 26.72 7.32
C ASP A 726 -41.10 25.27 6.95
#